data_AF-A0A520IKA3-F1
#
_entry.id   AF-A0A520IKA3-F1
#
_cell.length_a   1.000
_cell.length_b   1.000
_cell.length_c   1.000
_cell.angle_alpha   90.00
_cell.angle_beta   90.00
_cell.angle_gamma   90.00
#
_symmetry.space_group_name_H-M   'P 1'
#
loop_
_entity.id
_entity.type
_entity.pdbx_description
1 polymer ?
#
loop_
_entity_poly.entity_id
_entity_poly.type
_entity_poly.pdbx_seq_one_letter_code
_entity_poly.pdbx_strand_id
1 'polypeptide(L)'
;LYTITIQPEPILGIDDIAAYNKQEGLSLSEEEVDYLNRLAEKLGRKLTDSEVFGFSQVNSEHCRHKIFNGTFVIDGEEQPVSLFKMIRQTSEANPNGIVSAYKDNVAFVKGPVVQQFAPKRADVPEYYEIKDFESVISLKAETHNFPTTVEPFNGAATGSGGEIRDRLAGGQGSLPLAGTAVYMTSFSRLTADRPWEKAMDERNWLYQTPMDILIKASNGASDFGNKFGQPLITGSLLTFEHEEDARKLGYDKVIMQAGGIGYGKADQAKKHKPAEHDKIVVLGGENYRIGMGGAAVSSADTGAMGTGIELNAIQRSNPEMQKRAANAVRGMVESDHNTIVSIHDHGAGGHLNCLSELVEETGGKIDLDKLPVGDPTLSAKEIIGNESQERMGLVIGQEHIETLQKIADRERAPMYTVGEVTGDHRFTFESATTGAKPMDLKMEDMFGSSPKVVMQDKTVDRTYAEISYDVNKIDTYLEQLLQLEAVASKDWLTNKVDRCVGGKVAKQQCVGPLQLPLNNCGVMALDYQGKEGVATSIGHAPLSALINPAAGSRNAIAEALSNLVWAPLQDGLSSVSLSANWMWACKNEGEDARLYAAVKACAQFAIELGINIPTGKDSLSMKQKYKNEEVISPGTVIISAAGHCDDITAVVEPVLRKNGGAIYYINLSGDDYKLGGSSFAQILNKIGTETPDILKSGSFKNTFNTLQELIKAGNIQAGHDIGSGGLITTLLELCFADRNLGATIDLSSLGGQDIIAKLFAENIGLVFQADAAAEELLNANGISYHKIGSVATEAKLEVKDATGSWSFDVDHLRDVWFSTSYLLDQKQSGAVKAKERFDNYKNHVLEYSFPLNFDGKKPVIDPSKPRPKAAVLREKGSNSERELANAMYLAGFDVKDVHMTDLISGRETLEDIQFIGAVGGFSNSDVLGSAKGWAGAFLYNEKAKLALENFFKREDTLSIGICNGCQLFVELGLINKDHEVKPKMLHNDSHKHESGFTSLTIQENNSVMLSGLAGTTLGVWISHGEGKFQLPYAEDQYQIVAKYAYESYPANPNGSDYNTAM
;
A
#
# COMPACT_ATOMS: atom_id res chain seq x y z
N LEU A 1 19.31 -6.61 -32.65
CA LEU A 1 18.18 -6.03 -33.43
C LEU A 1 17.42 -7.20 -34.03
N TYR A 2 16.15 -7.37 -33.67
CA TYR A 2 15.26 -8.40 -34.23
C TYR A 2 14.64 -7.87 -35.51
N THR A 3 14.54 -8.69 -36.56
CA THR A 3 13.82 -8.34 -37.79
C THR A 3 12.34 -8.64 -37.58
N ILE A 4 11.50 -7.61 -37.50
CA ILE A 4 10.05 -7.75 -37.36
C ILE A 4 9.44 -7.81 -38.76
N THR A 5 8.82 -8.94 -39.11
CA THR A 5 8.16 -9.16 -40.41
C THR A 5 6.63 -9.07 -40.33
N ILE A 6 6.08 -8.95 -39.12
CA ILE A 6 4.64 -8.84 -38.87
C ILE A 6 4.22 -7.39 -39.11
N GLN A 7 3.15 -7.19 -39.87
CA GLN A 7 2.53 -5.88 -40.09
C GLN A 7 1.33 -5.71 -39.14
N PRO A 8 1.04 -4.48 -38.67
CA PRO A 8 -0.18 -4.19 -37.93
C PRO A 8 -1.44 -4.64 -38.67
N GLU A 9 -2.40 -5.18 -37.94
CA GLU A 9 -3.72 -5.49 -38.50
C GLU A 9 -4.44 -4.19 -38.91
N PRO A 10 -5.15 -4.17 -40.06
CA PRO A 10 -5.91 -3.01 -40.50
C PRO A 10 -7.13 -2.77 -39.61
N ILE A 11 -7.61 -1.53 -39.55
CA ILE A 11 -8.88 -1.18 -38.89
C ILE A 11 -10.02 -1.93 -39.57
N LEU A 12 -10.81 -2.66 -38.79
CA LEU A 12 -11.95 -3.43 -39.29
C LEU A 12 -13.25 -2.67 -39.08
N GLY A 13 -14.13 -2.66 -40.09
CA GLY A 13 -15.53 -2.25 -39.92
C GLY A 13 -16.38 -3.47 -39.53
N ILE A 14 -17.10 -3.39 -38.42
CA ILE A 14 -17.86 -4.50 -37.86
C ILE A 14 -19.24 -4.60 -38.51
N ASP A 15 -19.51 -5.76 -39.13
CA ASP A 15 -20.80 -6.10 -39.75
C ASP A 15 -21.78 -6.72 -38.76
N ASP A 16 -21.28 -7.58 -37.86
CA ASP A 16 -22.07 -8.29 -36.86
C ASP A 16 -21.43 -8.09 -35.48
N ILE A 17 -22.03 -7.19 -34.70
CA ILE A 17 -21.54 -6.81 -33.37
C ILE A 17 -21.69 -7.97 -32.38
N ALA A 18 -22.73 -8.80 -32.51
CA ALA A 18 -22.94 -9.94 -31.61
C ALA A 18 -21.86 -11.02 -31.83
N ALA A 19 -21.54 -11.31 -33.10
CA ALA A 19 -20.47 -12.24 -33.44
C ALA A 19 -19.10 -11.72 -32.96
N TYR A 20 -18.81 -10.43 -33.16
CA TYR A 20 -17.57 -9.80 -32.72
C TYR A 20 -17.44 -9.79 -31.18
N ASN A 21 -18.51 -9.46 -30.46
CA ASN A 21 -18.58 -9.53 -28.99
C ASN A 21 -18.15 -10.91 -28.47
N LYS A 22 -18.67 -11.98 -29.08
CA LYS A 22 -18.33 -13.36 -28.70
C LYS A 22 -16.90 -13.75 -29.08
N GLN A 23 -16.42 -13.31 -30.23
CA GLN A 23 -15.08 -13.61 -30.71
C GLN A 23 -14.00 -12.99 -29.81
N GLU A 24 -14.16 -11.71 -29.47
CA GLU A 24 -13.16 -10.96 -28.71
C GLU A 24 -13.39 -11.04 -27.19
N GLY A 25 -14.50 -11.63 -26.74
CA GLY A 25 -14.82 -11.75 -25.31
C GLY A 25 -15.13 -10.41 -24.64
N LEU A 26 -15.86 -9.52 -25.33
CA LEU A 26 -16.12 -8.15 -24.85
C LEU A 26 -17.16 -8.07 -23.73
N SER A 27 -17.86 -9.18 -23.44
CA SER A 27 -18.86 -9.28 -22.39
C SER A 27 -19.99 -8.24 -22.48
N LEU A 28 -20.33 -7.79 -23.70
CA LEU A 28 -21.47 -6.89 -23.95
C LEU A 28 -22.80 -7.64 -23.76
N SER A 29 -23.77 -6.97 -23.13
CA SER A 29 -25.16 -7.49 -23.04
C SER A 29 -25.88 -7.41 -24.39
N GLU A 30 -27.01 -8.13 -24.52
CA GLU A 30 -27.86 -8.03 -25.71
C GLU A 30 -28.34 -6.58 -25.96
N GLU A 31 -28.68 -5.85 -24.89
CA GLU A 31 -29.12 -4.46 -24.96
C GLU A 31 -28.00 -3.51 -25.42
N GLU A 32 -26.75 -3.78 -25.02
CA GLU A 32 -25.57 -3.02 -25.44
C GLU A 32 -25.22 -3.28 -26.90
N VAL A 33 -25.35 -4.55 -27.35
CA VAL A 33 -25.24 -4.91 -28.76
C VAL A 33 -26.31 -4.18 -29.59
N ASP A 34 -27.56 -4.17 -29.13
CA ASP A 34 -28.66 -3.44 -29.77
C ASP A 34 -28.44 -1.93 -29.81
N TYR A 35 -27.88 -1.36 -28.73
CA TYR A 35 -27.49 0.04 -28.69
C TYR A 35 -26.46 0.36 -29.77
N LEU A 36 -25.40 -0.44 -29.88
CA LEU A 36 -24.34 -0.25 -30.88
C LEU A 36 -24.85 -0.44 -32.32
N ASN A 37 -25.78 -1.38 -32.56
CA ASN A 37 -26.43 -1.55 -33.85
C ASN A 37 -27.22 -0.28 -34.24
N ARG A 38 -28.02 0.26 -33.33
CA ARG A 38 -28.75 1.54 -33.56
C ARG A 38 -27.79 2.72 -33.74
N LEU A 39 -26.67 2.72 -33.04
CA LEU A 39 -25.65 3.75 -33.19
C LEU A 39 -25.02 3.71 -34.59
N ALA A 40 -24.69 2.53 -35.11
CA ALA A 40 -24.18 2.36 -36.48
C ALA A 40 -25.18 2.91 -37.52
N GLU A 41 -26.48 2.62 -37.36
CA GLU A 41 -27.54 3.17 -38.20
C GLU A 41 -27.63 4.69 -38.10
N LYS A 42 -27.60 5.25 -36.88
CA LYS A 42 -27.62 6.71 -36.62
C LYS A 42 -26.45 7.42 -37.30
N LEU A 43 -25.26 6.82 -37.26
CA LEU A 43 -24.05 7.37 -37.86
C LEU A 43 -23.99 7.19 -39.40
N GLY A 44 -24.83 6.31 -39.96
CA GLY A 44 -24.83 6.00 -41.39
C GLY A 44 -23.56 5.27 -41.86
N ARG A 45 -22.83 4.61 -40.95
CA ARG A 45 -21.60 3.85 -41.22
C ARG A 45 -21.45 2.67 -40.26
N LYS A 46 -20.64 1.69 -40.64
CA LYS A 46 -20.21 0.64 -39.72
C LYS A 46 -19.38 1.24 -38.58
N LEU A 47 -19.50 0.66 -37.39
CA LEU A 47 -18.57 0.92 -36.29
C LEU A 47 -17.25 0.20 -36.55
N THR A 48 -16.14 0.78 -36.09
CA THR A 48 -14.83 0.12 -36.16
C THR A 48 -14.69 -0.91 -35.03
N ASP A 49 -13.76 -1.85 -35.20
CA ASP A 49 -13.30 -2.74 -34.13
C ASP A 49 -12.93 -1.99 -32.84
N SER A 50 -12.26 -0.85 -33.01
CA SER A 50 -11.77 0.04 -31.97
C SER A 50 -12.90 0.76 -31.24
N GLU A 51 -13.97 1.14 -31.95
CA GLU A 51 -15.19 1.73 -31.37
C GLU A 51 -15.97 0.71 -30.55
N VAL A 52 -16.17 -0.51 -31.08
CA VAL A 52 -16.88 -1.58 -30.36
C VAL A 52 -16.07 -2.07 -29.15
N PHE A 53 -14.76 -2.25 -29.33
CA PHE A 53 -13.85 -2.59 -28.22
C PHE A 53 -13.85 -1.48 -27.16
N GLY A 54 -13.69 -0.21 -27.56
CA GLY A 54 -13.66 0.90 -26.62
C GLY A 54 -14.96 1.09 -25.85
N PHE A 55 -16.11 0.93 -26.52
CA PHE A 55 -17.40 0.93 -25.85
C PHE A 55 -17.47 -0.15 -24.76
N SER A 56 -16.96 -1.36 -25.03
CA SER A 56 -16.98 -2.46 -24.05
C SER A 56 -16.12 -2.19 -22.82
N GLN A 57 -14.98 -1.53 -22.97
CA GLN A 57 -14.08 -1.26 -21.85
C GLN A 57 -14.65 -0.14 -20.95
N VAL A 58 -15.09 0.96 -21.57
CA VAL A 58 -15.60 2.15 -20.87
C VAL A 58 -16.97 1.90 -20.23
N ASN A 59 -17.77 1.00 -20.81
CA ASN A 59 -19.06 0.60 -20.25
C ASN A 59 -19.01 -0.77 -19.54
N SER A 60 -17.83 -1.25 -19.13
CA SER A 60 -17.71 -2.48 -18.33
C SER A 60 -18.29 -2.30 -16.91
N GLU A 61 -18.55 -3.41 -16.19
CA GLU A 61 -18.94 -3.35 -14.77
C GLU A 61 -17.86 -2.64 -13.94
N HIS A 62 -16.60 -2.96 -14.21
CA HIS A 62 -15.44 -2.39 -13.53
C HIS A 62 -15.32 -0.86 -13.68
N CYS A 63 -15.74 -0.28 -14.81
CA CYS A 63 -15.65 1.17 -15.05
C CYS A 63 -16.92 1.94 -14.68
N ARG A 64 -18.10 1.32 -14.75
CA ARG A 64 -19.39 2.01 -14.50
C ARG A 64 -20.08 1.64 -13.19
N HIS A 65 -19.59 0.63 -12.48
CA HIS A 65 -20.16 0.17 -11.21
C HIS A 65 -21.67 -0.06 -11.33
N LYS A 66 -22.12 -0.79 -12.35
CA LYS A 66 -23.54 -0.85 -12.73
C LYS A 66 -24.36 -1.53 -11.64
N ILE A 67 -23.81 -2.53 -10.95
CA ILE A 67 -24.47 -3.17 -9.80
C ILE A 67 -24.62 -2.18 -8.65
N PHE A 68 -23.57 -1.43 -8.31
CA PHE A 68 -23.63 -0.42 -7.23
C PHE A 68 -24.60 0.72 -7.50
N ASN A 69 -24.84 1.04 -8.78
CA ASN A 69 -25.84 2.01 -9.24
C ASN A 69 -27.22 1.37 -9.59
N GLY A 70 -27.31 0.05 -9.51
CA GLY A 70 -28.48 -0.73 -9.92
C GLY A 70 -29.68 -0.64 -8.97
N THR A 71 -30.80 -1.19 -9.41
CA THR A 71 -31.98 -1.46 -8.58
C THR A 71 -31.86 -2.86 -7.99
N PHE A 72 -32.10 -3.02 -6.70
CA PHE A 72 -32.19 -4.34 -6.05
C PHE A 72 -33.67 -4.67 -5.79
N VAL A 73 -34.08 -5.89 -6.10
CA VAL A 73 -35.39 -6.46 -5.75
C VAL A 73 -35.10 -7.71 -4.91
N ILE A 74 -35.38 -7.62 -3.62
CA ILE A 74 -35.08 -8.68 -2.64
C ILE A 74 -36.41 -9.18 -2.09
N ASP A 75 -36.63 -10.49 -2.13
CA ASP A 75 -37.88 -11.12 -1.67
C ASP A 75 -39.14 -10.56 -2.35
N GLY A 76 -39.00 -10.11 -3.60
CA GLY A 76 -40.07 -9.49 -4.39
C GLY A 76 -40.29 -8.00 -4.12
N GLU A 77 -39.51 -7.39 -3.20
CA GLU A 77 -39.62 -5.97 -2.86
C GLU A 77 -38.47 -5.16 -3.46
N GLU A 78 -38.82 -4.16 -4.28
CA GLU A 78 -37.85 -3.19 -4.80
C GLU A 78 -37.30 -2.34 -3.66
N GLN A 79 -35.98 -2.30 -3.55
CA GLN A 79 -35.29 -1.56 -2.53
C GLN A 79 -35.16 -0.07 -2.89
N PRO A 80 -35.35 0.85 -1.94
CA PRO A 80 -35.58 2.27 -2.23
C PRO A 80 -34.32 3.04 -2.68
N VAL A 81 -33.14 2.51 -2.39
CA VAL A 81 -31.85 3.17 -2.68
C VAL A 81 -30.83 2.15 -3.19
N SER A 82 -30.00 2.59 -4.15
CA SER A 82 -28.86 1.82 -4.64
C SER A 82 -27.74 1.76 -3.62
N LEU A 83 -26.81 0.81 -3.77
CA LEU A 83 -25.67 0.64 -2.86
C LEU A 83 -24.81 1.91 -2.81
N PHE A 84 -24.45 2.47 -3.96
CA PHE A 84 -23.64 3.69 -4.03
C PHE A 84 -24.33 4.90 -3.37
N LYS A 85 -25.66 4.98 -3.46
CA LYS A 85 -26.41 6.06 -2.82
C LYS A 85 -26.34 5.97 -1.29
N MET A 86 -26.37 4.77 -0.72
CA MET A 86 -26.17 4.59 0.72
C MET A 86 -24.77 5.04 1.16
N ILE A 87 -23.73 4.72 0.39
CA ILE A 87 -22.37 5.16 0.69
C ILE A 87 -22.27 6.69 0.63
N ARG A 88 -22.85 7.33 -0.39
CA ARG A 88 -22.89 8.80 -0.49
C ARG A 88 -23.62 9.48 0.68
N GLN A 89 -24.68 8.86 1.20
CA GLN A 89 -25.40 9.36 2.37
C GLN A 89 -24.50 9.51 3.60
N THR A 90 -23.43 8.72 3.73
CA THR A 90 -22.47 8.85 4.85
C THR A 90 -21.76 10.21 4.82
N SER A 91 -21.28 10.63 3.64
CA SER A 91 -20.61 11.92 3.43
C SER A 91 -21.59 13.09 3.43
N GLU A 92 -22.84 12.87 2.99
CA GLU A 92 -23.90 13.89 3.08
C GLU A 92 -24.31 14.17 4.53
N ALA A 93 -24.39 13.12 5.36
CA ALA A 93 -24.74 13.23 6.76
C ALA A 93 -23.59 13.78 7.62
N ASN A 94 -22.36 13.32 7.37
CA ASN A 94 -21.17 13.67 8.15
C ASN A 94 -20.02 14.14 7.25
N PRO A 95 -20.14 15.32 6.60
CA PRO A 95 -19.12 15.79 5.67
C PRO A 95 -17.76 16.04 6.34
N ASN A 96 -17.73 16.36 7.64
CA ASN A 96 -16.52 16.60 8.44
C ASN A 96 -15.46 17.42 7.67
N GLY A 97 -14.27 16.84 7.46
CA GLY A 97 -13.18 17.48 6.73
C GLY A 97 -13.18 17.28 5.20
N ILE A 98 -14.20 16.69 4.58
CA ILE A 98 -14.18 16.39 3.13
C ILE A 98 -14.01 17.67 2.30
N VAL A 99 -13.00 17.67 1.42
CA VAL A 99 -12.73 18.70 0.42
C VAL A 99 -13.18 18.26 -0.98
N SER A 100 -12.95 16.99 -1.31
CA SER A 100 -13.38 16.36 -2.57
C SER A 100 -13.72 14.88 -2.34
N ALA A 101 -14.82 14.41 -2.91
CA ALA A 101 -15.26 13.01 -2.85
C ALA A 101 -16.13 12.69 -4.08
N TYR A 102 -16.06 11.45 -4.56
CA TYR A 102 -16.89 10.90 -5.66
C TYR A 102 -16.82 11.62 -7.02
N LYS A 103 -15.80 12.46 -7.23
CA LYS A 103 -15.62 13.27 -8.45
C LYS A 103 -14.19 13.22 -8.98
N ASP A 104 -13.37 12.35 -8.41
CA ASP A 104 -11.95 12.25 -8.67
C ASP A 104 -11.47 10.84 -8.29
N ASN A 105 -10.24 10.50 -8.67
CA ASN A 105 -9.62 9.20 -8.42
C ASN A 105 -9.40 8.94 -6.93
N VAL A 106 -9.36 10.00 -6.12
CA VAL A 106 -9.17 9.95 -4.68
C VAL A 106 -10.12 10.87 -3.93
N ALA A 107 -10.35 10.57 -2.66
CA ALA A 107 -10.97 11.52 -1.74
C ALA A 107 -9.91 12.41 -1.10
N PHE A 108 -10.22 13.68 -0.93
CA PHE A 108 -9.43 14.62 -0.14
C PHE A 108 -10.19 15.04 1.11
N VAL A 109 -9.48 15.05 2.23
CA VAL A 109 -9.91 15.68 3.47
C VAL A 109 -8.96 16.80 3.84
N LYS A 110 -9.44 17.77 4.60
CA LYS A 110 -8.67 18.92 5.07
C LYS A 110 -7.49 18.43 5.92
N GLY A 111 -6.30 18.94 5.62
CA GLY A 111 -5.10 18.75 6.43
C GLY A 111 -4.69 20.04 7.17
N PRO A 112 -3.61 19.97 7.96
CA PRO A 112 -3.04 21.12 8.64
C PRO A 112 -2.22 22.01 7.69
N VAL A 113 -1.72 23.13 8.21
CA VAL A 113 -0.63 23.87 7.57
C VAL A 113 0.68 23.11 7.82
N VAL A 114 1.44 22.84 6.76
CA VAL A 114 2.68 22.05 6.83
C VAL A 114 3.78 22.69 6.01
N GLN A 115 5.01 22.22 6.22
CA GLN A 115 6.20 22.75 5.56
C GLN A 115 6.59 21.94 4.33
N GLN A 116 6.56 22.58 3.15
CA GLN A 116 7.14 22.03 1.93
C GLN A 116 8.65 22.24 1.92
N PHE A 117 9.42 21.16 1.86
CA PHE A 117 10.88 21.19 1.63
C PHE A 117 11.20 20.79 0.19
N ALA A 118 11.34 21.78 -0.70
CA ALA A 118 11.46 21.59 -2.15
C ALA A 118 12.55 22.46 -2.80
N PRO A 119 13.17 22.05 -3.94
CA PRO A 119 13.97 22.99 -4.73
C PRO A 119 13.06 24.13 -5.20
N LYS A 120 13.59 25.36 -5.27
CA LYS A 120 12.78 26.52 -5.72
C LYS A 120 12.22 26.34 -7.13
N ARG A 121 12.93 25.56 -7.96
CA ARG A 121 12.57 25.24 -9.34
C ARG A 121 12.90 23.79 -9.65
N ALA A 122 11.98 23.11 -10.32
CA ALA A 122 12.15 21.70 -10.70
C ALA A 122 12.89 21.50 -12.03
N ASP A 123 12.96 22.52 -12.89
CA ASP A 123 13.48 22.42 -14.26
C ASP A 123 15.00 22.66 -14.39
N VAL A 124 15.64 23.10 -13.32
CA VAL A 124 17.08 23.44 -13.25
C VAL A 124 17.68 22.97 -11.91
N PRO A 125 19.01 22.83 -11.80
CA PRO A 125 19.65 22.49 -10.53
C PRO A 125 19.58 23.68 -9.56
N GLU A 126 18.69 23.61 -8.58
CA GLU A 126 18.33 24.73 -7.70
C GLU A 126 18.38 24.32 -6.21
N TYR A 127 18.56 25.31 -5.35
CA TYR A 127 18.62 25.13 -3.90
C TYR A 127 17.26 24.78 -3.30
N TYR A 128 17.27 23.94 -2.27
CA TYR A 128 16.09 23.63 -1.47
C TYR A 128 15.71 24.82 -0.58
N GLU A 129 14.41 25.01 -0.39
CA GLU A 129 13.84 25.97 0.54
C GLU A 129 12.66 25.37 1.30
N ILE A 130 12.23 26.08 2.35
CA ILE A 130 11.05 25.74 3.14
C ILE A 130 9.97 26.78 2.88
N LYS A 131 8.76 26.31 2.57
CA LYS A 131 7.56 27.14 2.39
C LYS A 131 6.37 26.51 3.10
N ASP A 132 5.59 27.31 3.81
CA ASP A 132 4.35 26.85 4.41
C ASP A 132 3.24 26.76 3.36
N PHE A 133 2.35 25.77 3.47
CA PHE A 133 1.15 25.67 2.64
C PHE A 133 0.01 24.98 3.40
N GLU A 134 -1.24 25.26 2.99
CA GLU A 134 -2.42 24.53 3.47
C GLU A 134 -2.51 23.17 2.79
N SER A 135 -2.50 22.08 3.56
CA SER A 135 -2.52 20.73 3.01
C SER A 135 -3.92 20.13 2.93
N VAL A 136 -4.06 19.12 2.08
CA VAL A 136 -5.12 18.11 2.11
C VAL A 136 -4.48 16.73 2.25
N ILE A 137 -5.21 15.80 2.85
CA ILE A 137 -4.84 14.40 3.02
C ILE A 137 -5.69 13.57 2.07
N SER A 138 -5.10 12.58 1.43
CA SER A 138 -5.81 11.64 0.56
C SER A 138 -5.77 10.21 1.08
N LEU A 139 -6.82 9.46 0.78
CA LEU A 139 -6.97 8.03 1.03
C LEU A 139 -7.51 7.38 -0.24
N LYS A 140 -6.94 6.24 -0.64
CA LYS A 140 -7.43 5.41 -1.73
C LYS A 140 -7.05 3.96 -1.49
N ALA A 141 -7.89 3.05 -1.98
CA ALA A 141 -7.59 1.63 -2.09
C ALA A 141 -8.24 1.08 -3.36
N GLU A 142 -7.59 0.06 -3.90
CA GLU A 142 -7.84 -0.61 -5.17
C GLU A 142 -7.66 -2.12 -4.97
N THR A 143 -8.28 -2.93 -5.83
CA THR A 143 -8.09 -4.38 -5.80
C THR A 143 -7.64 -4.91 -7.15
N HIS A 144 -6.82 -5.97 -7.13
CA HIS A 144 -6.22 -6.56 -8.31
C HIS A 144 -6.36 -8.09 -8.34
N ASN A 145 -7.58 -8.55 -8.06
CA ASN A 145 -7.92 -9.92 -7.69
C ASN A 145 -7.67 -10.95 -8.80
N PHE A 146 -8.28 -10.76 -9.97
CA PHE A 146 -8.15 -11.69 -11.10
C PHE A 146 -6.70 -11.79 -11.61
N PRO A 147 -6.00 -10.68 -11.93
CA PRO A 147 -4.63 -10.78 -12.44
C PRO A 147 -3.70 -11.43 -11.42
N THR A 148 -3.90 -11.17 -10.12
CA THR A 148 -3.10 -11.81 -9.06
C THR A 148 -3.38 -13.30 -8.93
N THR A 149 -4.60 -13.75 -9.23
CA THR A 149 -4.94 -15.19 -9.24
C THR A 149 -4.19 -15.93 -10.36
N VAL A 150 -4.00 -15.28 -11.52
CA VAL A 150 -3.35 -15.88 -12.71
C VAL A 150 -1.82 -15.75 -12.65
N GLU A 151 -1.32 -14.53 -12.45
CA GLU A 151 0.11 -14.19 -12.37
C GLU A 151 0.32 -13.23 -11.18
N PRO A 152 0.68 -13.76 -9.99
CA PRO A 152 0.58 -12.99 -8.76
C PRO A 152 1.60 -11.87 -8.63
N PHE A 153 2.80 -12.02 -9.21
CA PHE A 153 3.85 -11.01 -9.04
C PHE A 153 3.46 -9.70 -9.73
N ASN A 154 3.21 -9.73 -11.04
CA ASN A 154 2.83 -8.53 -11.75
C ASN A 154 1.42 -8.11 -11.37
N GLY A 155 0.49 -9.04 -11.09
CA GLY A 155 -0.84 -8.67 -10.59
C GLY A 155 -0.78 -7.77 -9.36
N ALA A 156 0.03 -8.12 -8.36
CA ALA A 156 0.19 -7.31 -7.16
C ALA A 156 1.03 -6.03 -7.38
N ALA A 157 2.09 -6.12 -8.19
CA ALA A 157 2.93 -4.98 -8.53
C ALA A 157 2.14 -3.90 -9.27
N THR A 158 1.33 -4.28 -10.26
CA THR A 158 0.50 -3.32 -11.01
C THR A 158 -0.71 -2.85 -10.24
N GLY A 159 -1.25 -3.64 -9.30
CA GLY A 159 -2.22 -3.16 -8.32
C GLY A 159 -1.67 -2.02 -7.47
N SER A 160 -0.44 -2.18 -6.97
CA SER A 160 0.28 -1.12 -6.23
C SER A 160 0.58 0.08 -7.12
N GLY A 161 1.04 -0.16 -8.35
CA GLY A 161 1.33 0.89 -9.32
C GLY A 161 0.09 1.70 -9.73
N GLY A 162 -1.03 1.05 -10.02
CA GLY A 162 -2.29 1.70 -10.38
C GLY A 162 -2.79 2.60 -9.26
N GLU A 163 -2.81 2.10 -8.03
CA GLU A 163 -3.25 2.85 -6.86
C GLU A 163 -2.35 4.08 -6.57
N ILE A 164 -1.03 3.96 -6.76
CA ILE A 164 -0.12 5.10 -6.67
C ILE A 164 -0.45 6.16 -7.75
N ARG A 165 -0.79 5.74 -8.98
CA ARG A 165 -1.17 6.67 -10.06
C ARG A 165 -2.46 7.40 -9.77
N ASP A 166 -3.45 6.71 -9.19
CA ASP A 166 -4.69 7.34 -8.74
C ASP A 166 -4.43 8.47 -7.76
N ARG A 167 -3.57 8.24 -6.76
CA ARG A 167 -3.16 9.30 -5.83
C ARG A 167 -2.42 10.43 -6.54
N LEU A 168 -1.49 10.11 -7.45
CA LEU A 168 -0.81 11.14 -8.24
C LEU A 168 -1.78 11.97 -9.10
N ALA A 169 -2.91 11.39 -9.54
CA ALA A 169 -3.94 12.03 -10.35
C ALA A 169 -5.01 12.81 -9.57
N GLY A 170 -4.96 12.83 -8.23
CA GLY A 170 -5.92 13.57 -7.43
C GLY A 170 -5.82 15.09 -7.63
N GLY A 171 -6.93 15.76 -7.95
CA GLY A 171 -6.97 17.20 -8.20
C GLY A 171 -6.15 17.60 -9.42
N GLN A 172 -5.35 18.67 -9.30
CA GLN A 172 -4.33 19.05 -10.30
C GLN A 172 -2.99 18.31 -10.09
N GLY A 173 -2.99 17.26 -9.26
CA GLY A 173 -1.83 16.46 -8.87
C GLY A 173 -1.66 16.43 -7.34
N SER A 174 -1.37 15.24 -6.80
CA SER A 174 -1.06 15.06 -5.37
C SER A 174 0.08 14.05 -5.18
N LEU A 175 0.57 13.89 -3.95
CA LEU A 175 1.77 13.10 -3.67
C LEU A 175 1.45 11.91 -2.75
N PRO A 176 1.80 10.67 -3.16
CA PRO A 176 1.65 9.50 -2.30
C PRO A 176 2.64 9.57 -1.13
N LEU A 177 2.21 9.14 0.07
CA LEU A 177 3.07 9.05 1.26
C LEU A 177 3.44 7.61 1.58
N ALA A 178 2.45 6.77 1.85
CA ALA A 178 2.67 5.36 2.22
C ALA A 178 1.61 4.46 1.61
N GLY A 179 1.99 3.22 1.35
CA GLY A 179 1.13 2.16 0.86
C GLY A 179 0.64 1.24 1.97
N THR A 180 -0.39 0.47 1.65
CA THR A 180 -0.94 -0.62 2.44
C THR A 180 -1.28 -1.81 1.53
N ALA A 181 -1.21 -3.04 2.05
CA ALA A 181 -1.58 -4.22 1.27
C ALA A 181 -2.41 -5.23 2.07
N VAL A 182 -3.40 -5.84 1.41
CA VAL A 182 -4.19 -6.94 1.98
C VAL A 182 -4.14 -8.16 1.06
N TYR A 183 -3.87 -9.32 1.64
CA TYR A 183 -3.84 -10.60 0.94
C TYR A 183 -4.88 -11.54 1.54
N MET A 184 -5.81 -12.05 0.73
CA MET A 184 -6.70 -13.14 1.16
C MET A 184 -6.65 -14.29 0.18
N THR A 185 -6.29 -15.48 0.67
CA THR A 185 -6.13 -16.69 -0.15
C THR A 185 -6.77 -17.90 0.52
N SER A 186 -6.88 -18.99 -0.22
CA SER A 186 -7.10 -20.31 0.34
C SER A 186 -5.90 -20.78 1.19
N PHE A 187 -5.99 -21.92 1.90
CA PHE A 187 -4.95 -22.34 2.85
C PHE A 187 -3.61 -22.65 2.15
N SER A 188 -2.52 -22.14 2.73
CA SER A 188 -1.17 -22.23 2.18
C SER A 188 -0.57 -23.65 2.26
N ARG A 189 -1.05 -24.47 3.21
CA ARG A 189 -0.61 -25.87 3.42
C ARG A 189 0.89 -25.99 3.65
N LEU A 190 1.44 -25.15 4.54
CA LEU A 190 2.87 -25.09 4.86
C LEU A 190 3.43 -26.41 5.40
N THR A 191 2.66 -27.13 6.21
CA THR A 191 3.07 -28.38 6.87
C THR A 191 1.91 -29.38 6.95
N ALA A 192 2.22 -30.67 7.10
CA ALA A 192 1.21 -31.74 7.11
C ALA A 192 0.48 -31.92 8.45
N ASP A 193 0.93 -31.24 9.51
CA ASP A 193 0.48 -31.38 10.90
C ASP A 193 -0.57 -30.35 11.32
N ARG A 194 -1.00 -29.45 10.41
CA ARG A 194 -2.10 -28.51 10.66
C ARG A 194 -3.46 -29.17 10.46
N PRO A 195 -4.23 -29.48 11.53
CA PRO A 195 -5.48 -30.22 11.41
C PRO A 195 -6.60 -29.46 10.70
N TRP A 196 -6.59 -28.12 10.74
CA TRP A 196 -7.63 -27.30 10.10
C TRP A 196 -7.54 -27.32 8.56
N GLU A 197 -6.34 -27.49 8.01
CA GLU A 197 -6.16 -27.55 6.55
C GLU A 197 -6.65 -28.87 5.93
N LYS A 198 -7.05 -29.86 6.76
CA LYS A 198 -7.49 -31.19 6.34
C LYS A 198 -9.00 -31.33 6.18
N ALA A 199 -9.79 -30.33 6.59
CA ALA A 199 -11.25 -30.40 6.49
C ALA A 199 -11.77 -30.18 5.07
N MET A 200 -10.95 -29.61 4.18
CA MET A 200 -11.25 -29.47 2.77
C MET A 200 -10.08 -30.01 1.95
N ASP A 201 -10.39 -30.91 1.01
CA ASP A 201 -9.38 -31.49 0.13
C ASP A 201 -8.72 -30.39 -0.73
N GLU A 202 -7.40 -30.50 -0.88
CA GLU A 202 -6.67 -29.64 -1.79
C GLU A 202 -7.15 -29.86 -3.22
N ARG A 203 -7.40 -28.75 -3.92
CA ARG A 203 -7.89 -28.76 -5.30
C ARG A 203 -6.74 -28.82 -6.29
N ASN A 204 -7.01 -29.28 -7.50
CA ASN A 204 -6.08 -29.09 -8.61
C ASN A 204 -6.15 -27.63 -9.08
N TRP A 205 -5.29 -26.78 -8.51
CA TRP A 205 -5.25 -25.35 -8.79
C TRP A 205 -5.14 -25.04 -10.29
N LEU A 206 -5.94 -24.08 -10.79
CA LEU A 206 -5.99 -23.73 -12.20
C LEU A 206 -4.74 -22.98 -12.69
N TYR A 207 -4.17 -22.13 -11.83
CA TYR A 207 -3.02 -21.27 -12.18
C TYR A 207 -1.86 -21.41 -11.19
N GLN A 208 -2.08 -21.07 -9.92
CA GLN A 208 -1.04 -21.03 -8.88
C GLN A 208 -1.57 -21.61 -7.57
N THR A 209 -0.69 -22.19 -6.76
CA THR A 209 -1.03 -22.60 -5.39
C THR A 209 -1.22 -21.37 -4.49
N PRO A 210 -2.00 -21.44 -3.39
CA PRO A 210 -2.11 -20.32 -2.45
C PRO A 210 -0.75 -19.88 -1.87
N MET A 211 0.17 -20.83 -1.67
CA MET A 211 1.57 -20.56 -1.32
C MET A 211 2.25 -19.67 -2.36
N ASP A 212 2.20 -20.07 -3.64
CA ASP A 212 2.81 -19.30 -4.72
C ASP A 212 2.19 -17.90 -4.82
N ILE A 213 0.88 -17.79 -4.62
CA ILE A 213 0.19 -16.50 -4.63
C ILE A 213 0.70 -15.60 -3.50
N LEU A 214 0.72 -16.07 -2.26
CA LEU A 214 1.21 -15.29 -1.12
C LEU A 214 2.66 -14.82 -1.31
N ILE A 215 3.55 -15.71 -1.76
CA ILE A 215 4.96 -15.38 -1.97
C ILE A 215 5.13 -14.39 -3.13
N LYS A 216 4.55 -14.69 -4.30
CA LYS A 216 4.74 -13.87 -5.50
C LYS A 216 4.02 -12.53 -5.41
N ALA A 217 2.80 -12.48 -4.87
CA ALA A 217 2.03 -11.25 -4.71
C ALA A 217 2.68 -10.30 -3.70
N SER A 218 3.13 -10.81 -2.55
CA SER A 218 3.84 -9.98 -1.58
C SER A 218 5.17 -9.47 -2.13
N ASN A 219 5.91 -10.28 -2.89
CA ASN A 219 7.12 -9.85 -3.58
C ASN A 219 6.81 -8.76 -4.62
N GLY A 220 5.77 -8.91 -5.43
CA GLY A 220 5.37 -7.94 -6.44
C GLY A 220 4.99 -6.57 -5.86
N ALA A 221 4.15 -6.56 -4.82
CA ALA A 221 3.78 -5.32 -4.12
C ALA A 221 5.00 -4.64 -3.48
N SER A 222 5.86 -5.42 -2.81
CA SER A 222 7.09 -4.90 -2.21
C SER A 222 8.09 -4.38 -3.24
N ASP A 223 8.26 -5.07 -4.37
CA ASP A 223 9.17 -4.68 -5.44
C ASP A 223 8.76 -3.33 -6.04
N PHE A 224 7.45 -3.15 -6.28
CA PHE A 224 6.92 -1.89 -6.77
C PHE A 224 7.14 -0.75 -5.76
N GLY A 225 6.73 -0.96 -4.50
CA GLY A 225 6.91 0.03 -3.43
C GLY A 225 8.36 0.43 -3.22
N ASN A 226 9.27 -0.54 -3.10
CA ASN A 226 10.71 -0.32 -2.88
C ASN A 226 11.33 0.49 -4.03
N LYS A 227 11.13 0.06 -5.28
CA LYS A 227 11.72 0.71 -6.45
C LYS A 227 11.11 2.08 -6.75
N PHE A 228 9.81 2.24 -6.54
CA PHE A 228 9.15 3.55 -6.65
C PHE A 228 9.61 4.51 -5.53
N GLY A 229 9.85 3.98 -4.32
CA GLY A 229 10.15 4.76 -3.12
C GLY A 229 8.89 5.14 -2.35
N GLN A 230 7.98 4.19 -2.17
CA GLN A 230 6.85 4.30 -1.26
C GLN A 230 7.00 3.25 -0.14
N PRO A 231 7.04 3.66 1.14
CA PRO A 231 7.04 2.71 2.24
C PRO A 231 5.67 2.04 2.37
N LEU A 232 5.64 0.78 2.78
CA LEU A 232 4.41 0.05 3.10
C LEU A 232 4.35 -0.18 4.61
N ILE A 233 3.44 0.52 5.28
CA ILE A 233 3.47 0.66 6.75
C ILE A 233 2.31 -0.05 7.46
N THR A 234 1.34 -0.58 6.72
CA THR A 234 0.17 -1.28 7.25
C THR A 234 -0.31 -2.34 6.27
N GLY A 235 -0.88 -3.44 6.76
CA GLY A 235 -1.43 -4.48 5.90
C GLY A 235 -2.18 -5.55 6.67
N SER A 236 -2.77 -6.50 5.95
CA SER A 236 -3.52 -7.61 6.53
C SER A 236 -3.36 -8.89 5.69
N LEU A 237 -3.53 -10.04 6.32
CA LEU A 237 -3.45 -11.36 5.70
C LEU A 237 -4.54 -12.26 6.29
N LEU A 238 -5.29 -12.94 5.44
CA LEU A 238 -6.26 -13.96 5.84
C LEU A 238 -6.14 -15.17 4.92
N THR A 239 -6.07 -16.36 5.48
CA THR A 239 -6.27 -17.60 4.71
C THR A 239 -7.53 -18.28 5.16
N PHE A 240 -8.38 -18.77 4.26
CA PHE A 240 -9.62 -19.44 4.66
C PHE A 240 -10.12 -20.44 3.62
N GLU A 241 -10.53 -21.62 4.10
CA GLU A 241 -11.33 -22.60 3.39
C GLU A 241 -12.36 -23.22 4.34
N HIS A 242 -13.54 -23.54 3.83
CA HIS A 242 -14.55 -24.31 4.56
C HIS A 242 -15.47 -25.06 3.60
N GLU A 243 -15.86 -26.26 3.96
CA GLU A 243 -16.85 -27.05 3.21
C GLU A 243 -17.95 -27.55 4.16
N GLU A 244 -19.19 -27.18 3.85
CA GLU A 244 -20.38 -27.60 4.60
C GLU A 244 -21.60 -27.61 3.68
N ASP A 245 -22.48 -28.60 3.82
CA ASP A 245 -23.68 -28.78 2.98
C ASP A 245 -23.43 -28.69 1.47
N ALA A 246 -22.34 -29.34 1.02
CA ALA A 246 -21.86 -29.34 -0.38
C ALA A 246 -21.54 -27.94 -0.94
N ARG A 247 -21.39 -26.92 -0.08
CA ARG A 247 -20.91 -25.59 -0.43
C ARG A 247 -19.45 -25.45 -0.07
N LYS A 248 -18.62 -25.16 -1.08
CA LYS A 248 -17.20 -24.89 -0.93
C LYS A 248 -16.94 -23.38 -0.85
N LEU A 249 -16.38 -22.96 0.27
CA LEU A 249 -16.03 -21.57 0.55
C LEU A 249 -14.51 -21.42 0.60
N GLY A 250 -13.98 -20.38 -0.05
CA GLY A 250 -12.56 -20.10 -0.05
C GLY A 250 -12.17 -18.96 -0.98
N TYR A 251 -10.97 -18.43 -0.78
CA TYR A 251 -10.41 -17.37 -1.62
C TYR A 251 -9.52 -17.99 -2.72
N ASP A 252 -10.15 -18.79 -3.59
CA ASP A 252 -9.49 -19.36 -4.77
C ASP A 252 -9.26 -18.32 -5.86
N LYS A 253 -10.27 -17.46 -6.09
CA LYS A 253 -10.04 -16.13 -6.65
C LYS A 253 -9.63 -15.23 -5.50
N VAL A 254 -8.38 -14.82 -5.49
CA VAL A 254 -7.77 -14.19 -4.32
C VAL A 254 -8.18 -12.74 -4.18
N ILE A 255 -8.08 -12.21 -2.96
CA ILE A 255 -8.11 -10.77 -2.74
C ILE A 255 -6.67 -10.27 -2.66
N MET A 256 -6.33 -9.34 -3.56
CA MET A 256 -5.12 -8.53 -3.46
C MET A 256 -5.57 -7.08 -3.48
N GLN A 257 -5.50 -6.43 -2.32
CA GLN A 257 -5.76 -5.00 -2.21
C GLN A 257 -4.44 -4.25 -2.13
N ALA A 258 -4.30 -3.19 -2.91
CA ALA A 258 -3.31 -2.15 -2.69
C ALA A 258 -4.05 -0.87 -2.28
N GLY A 259 -3.52 -0.15 -1.31
CA GLY A 259 -4.10 1.11 -0.87
C GLY A 259 -3.03 2.04 -0.33
N GLY A 260 -3.43 3.19 0.18
CA GLY A 260 -2.51 4.07 0.85
C GLY A 260 -3.06 5.45 1.14
N ILE A 261 -2.18 6.24 1.75
CA ILE A 261 -2.41 7.62 2.14
C ILE A 261 -1.48 8.56 1.39
N GLY A 262 -1.93 9.78 1.13
CA GLY A 262 -1.17 10.81 0.44
C GLY A 262 -1.50 12.19 0.96
N TYR A 263 -0.92 13.20 0.32
CA TYR A 263 -1.20 14.60 0.61
C TYR A 263 -1.12 15.47 -0.65
N GLY A 264 -1.71 16.65 -0.60
CA GLY A 264 -1.65 17.65 -1.65
C GLY A 264 -1.79 19.05 -1.07
N LYS A 265 -1.75 20.05 -1.94
CA LYS A 265 -2.06 21.45 -1.59
C LYS A 265 -3.57 21.67 -1.69
N ALA A 266 -4.15 22.37 -0.72
CA ALA A 266 -5.60 22.54 -0.63
C ALA A 266 -6.21 23.29 -1.82
N ASP A 267 -5.48 24.26 -2.38
CA ASP A 267 -5.87 25.02 -3.57
C ASP A 267 -5.81 24.20 -4.87
N GLN A 268 -5.11 23.06 -4.86
CA GLN A 268 -4.95 22.15 -6.01
C GLN A 268 -5.82 20.89 -5.91
N ALA A 269 -6.64 20.77 -4.86
CA ALA A 269 -7.44 19.57 -4.57
C ALA A 269 -8.61 19.33 -5.55
N LYS A 270 -8.83 20.22 -6.52
CA LYS A 270 -9.91 20.13 -7.52
C LYS A 270 -9.36 20.35 -8.91
N LYS A 271 -9.76 19.49 -9.85
CA LYS A 271 -9.47 19.65 -11.28
C LYS A 271 -10.10 20.94 -11.82
N HIS A 272 -9.42 21.57 -12.76
CA HIS A 272 -9.96 22.65 -13.55
C HIS A 272 -10.59 22.11 -14.84
N LYS A 273 -11.50 22.89 -15.43
CA LYS A 273 -12.12 22.55 -16.70
C LYS A 273 -11.13 22.81 -17.85
N PRO A 274 -10.87 21.83 -18.72
CA PRO A 274 -10.14 22.03 -19.97
C PRO A 274 -10.73 23.15 -20.84
N ALA A 275 -9.87 23.98 -21.41
CA ALA A 275 -10.24 25.02 -22.39
C ALA A 275 -9.93 24.56 -23.81
N GLU A 276 -10.62 25.14 -24.80
CA GLU A 276 -10.33 24.90 -26.22
C GLU A 276 -8.86 25.21 -26.53
N HIS A 277 -8.23 24.35 -27.33
CA HIS A 277 -6.79 24.36 -27.67
C HIS A 277 -5.81 24.00 -26.55
N ASP A 278 -6.27 23.72 -25.32
CA ASP A 278 -5.43 23.07 -24.32
C ASP A 278 -4.85 21.78 -24.88
N LYS A 279 -3.63 21.47 -24.49
CA LYS A 279 -2.88 20.32 -25.00
C LYS A 279 -3.11 19.11 -24.13
N ILE A 280 -3.32 17.98 -24.81
CA ILE A 280 -3.49 16.66 -24.21
C ILE A 280 -2.13 15.97 -24.26
N VAL A 281 -1.65 15.54 -23.11
CA VAL A 281 -0.32 14.97 -22.91
C VAL A 281 -0.43 13.58 -22.32
N VAL A 282 0.38 12.66 -22.82
CA VAL A 282 0.66 11.37 -22.18
C VAL A 282 2.08 11.43 -21.61
N LEU A 283 2.21 11.15 -20.32
CA LEU A 283 3.47 11.11 -19.59
C LEU A 283 3.74 9.67 -19.13
N GLY A 284 4.93 9.13 -19.39
CA GLY A 284 5.35 7.82 -18.89
C GLY A 284 5.66 6.77 -19.97
N GLY A 285 5.21 5.53 -19.75
CA GLY A 285 5.57 4.35 -20.55
C GLY A 285 5.03 4.31 -21.99
N GLU A 286 5.66 3.48 -22.82
CA GLU A 286 5.24 3.20 -24.21
C GLU A 286 4.17 2.09 -24.30
N ASN A 287 3.46 2.04 -25.43
CA ASN A 287 2.44 1.04 -25.71
C ASN A 287 3.04 -0.30 -26.13
N TYR A 288 2.58 -1.35 -25.45
CA TYR A 288 2.84 -2.75 -25.77
C TYR A 288 1.51 -3.53 -25.76
N ARG A 289 1.49 -4.75 -26.30
CA ARG A 289 0.32 -5.65 -26.25
C ARG A 289 0.18 -6.24 -24.84
N ILE A 290 -0.35 -5.43 -23.92
CA ILE A 290 -0.49 -5.74 -22.49
C ILE A 290 -1.93 -5.45 -22.06
N GLY A 291 -2.51 -6.37 -21.28
CA GLY A 291 -3.81 -6.18 -20.62
C GLY A 291 -4.98 -5.93 -21.56
N MET A 292 -4.92 -6.44 -22.80
CA MET A 292 -6.00 -6.22 -23.77
C MET A 292 -7.30 -6.87 -23.26
N GLY A 293 -8.31 -6.05 -22.96
CA GLY A 293 -9.61 -6.51 -22.47
C GLY A 293 -9.65 -6.83 -20.97
N GLY A 294 -8.68 -6.36 -20.18
CA GLY A 294 -8.57 -6.64 -18.74
C GLY A 294 -9.85 -6.34 -17.96
N ALA A 295 -10.52 -5.23 -18.26
CA ALA A 295 -11.78 -4.84 -17.63
C ALA A 295 -12.95 -5.81 -17.90
N ALA A 296 -13.01 -6.35 -19.12
CA ALA A 296 -14.05 -7.31 -19.50
C ALA A 296 -13.80 -8.68 -18.85
N VAL A 297 -12.54 -9.10 -18.74
CA VAL A 297 -12.14 -10.36 -18.10
C VAL A 297 -12.30 -10.29 -16.57
N SER A 298 -11.94 -9.17 -15.93
CA SER A 298 -12.10 -9.00 -14.48
C SER A 298 -13.57 -9.04 -14.05
N SER A 299 -14.47 -8.63 -14.94
CA SER A 299 -15.93 -8.63 -14.75
C SER A 299 -16.58 -10.01 -14.88
N ALA A 300 -15.84 -11.05 -15.29
CA ALA A 300 -16.32 -12.42 -15.45
C ALA A 300 -15.86 -13.36 -14.31
N ASP A 301 -16.53 -14.51 -14.18
CA ASP A 301 -16.08 -15.61 -13.32
C ASP A 301 -14.72 -16.13 -13.83
N THR A 302 -13.78 -16.38 -12.92
CA THR A 302 -12.44 -16.87 -13.28
C THR A 302 -12.52 -18.32 -13.77
N GLY A 303 -11.85 -18.62 -14.90
CA GLY A 303 -11.88 -19.92 -15.56
C GLY A 303 -13.08 -20.14 -16.50
N ALA A 304 -13.91 -19.11 -16.72
CA ALA A 304 -15.07 -19.20 -17.62
C ALA A 304 -14.74 -18.88 -19.10
N MET A 305 -13.61 -18.22 -19.36
CA MET A 305 -13.19 -17.79 -20.70
C MET A 305 -12.12 -18.72 -21.29
N GLY A 306 -11.85 -18.59 -22.59
CA GLY A 306 -10.75 -19.33 -23.24
C GLY A 306 -9.39 -18.87 -22.73
N THR A 307 -8.44 -19.80 -22.57
CA THR A 307 -7.10 -19.54 -22.01
C THR A 307 -6.33 -18.42 -22.73
N GLY A 308 -6.50 -18.27 -24.04
CA GLY A 308 -5.86 -17.19 -24.80
C GLY A 308 -6.34 -15.78 -24.42
N ILE A 309 -7.62 -15.62 -24.06
CA ILE A 309 -8.20 -14.35 -23.63
C ILE A 309 -7.73 -14.01 -22.21
N GLU A 310 -7.67 -15.00 -21.33
CA GLU A 310 -7.21 -14.82 -19.94
C GLU A 310 -5.71 -14.50 -19.86
N LEU A 311 -4.88 -15.08 -20.74
CA LEU A 311 -3.44 -14.78 -20.79
C LEU A 311 -3.14 -13.39 -21.37
N ASN A 312 -4.02 -12.83 -22.20
CA ASN A 312 -3.88 -11.45 -22.70
C ASN A 312 -4.03 -10.39 -21.59
N ALA A 313 -4.62 -10.78 -20.44
CA ALA A 313 -4.77 -9.93 -19.27
C ALA A 313 -3.56 -9.96 -18.32
N ILE A 314 -2.47 -10.67 -18.68
CA ILE A 314 -1.22 -10.64 -17.90
C ILE A 314 -0.64 -9.22 -17.93
N GLN A 315 -0.30 -8.75 -16.74
CA GLN A 315 0.21 -7.41 -16.49
C GLN A 315 1.74 -7.37 -16.48
N ARG A 316 2.30 -6.15 -16.56
CA ARG A 316 3.74 -5.92 -16.46
C ARG A 316 4.00 -4.62 -15.71
N SER A 317 4.92 -4.67 -14.74
CA SER A 317 5.33 -3.49 -13.98
C SER A 317 6.69 -2.93 -14.40
N ASN A 318 6.86 -1.63 -14.27
CA ASN A 318 8.15 -0.92 -14.32
C ASN A 318 8.18 0.27 -13.34
N PRO A 319 8.44 0.04 -12.04
CA PRO A 319 8.31 1.07 -11.01
C PRO A 319 9.19 2.31 -11.23
N GLU A 320 10.38 2.17 -11.85
CA GLU A 320 11.26 3.31 -12.17
C GLU A 320 10.65 4.26 -13.18
N MET A 321 9.89 3.75 -14.16
CA MET A 321 9.16 4.60 -15.11
C MET A 321 8.12 5.43 -14.37
N GLN A 322 7.37 4.80 -13.46
CA GLN A 322 6.38 5.52 -12.66
C GLN A 322 7.04 6.55 -11.74
N LYS A 323 8.20 6.25 -11.16
CA LYS A 323 8.98 7.22 -10.36
C LYS A 323 9.38 8.44 -11.18
N ARG A 324 9.82 8.26 -12.43
CA ARG A 324 10.15 9.38 -13.35
C ARG A 324 8.92 10.24 -13.65
N ALA A 325 7.81 9.62 -14.03
CA ALA A 325 6.56 10.32 -14.28
C ALA A 325 6.07 11.07 -13.01
N ALA A 326 6.13 10.41 -11.85
CA ALA A 326 5.77 11.00 -10.57
C ALA A 326 6.67 12.19 -10.19
N ASN A 327 7.98 12.12 -10.46
CA ASN A 327 8.89 13.24 -10.21
C ASN A 327 8.56 14.45 -11.11
N ALA A 328 8.15 14.23 -12.36
CA ALA A 328 7.73 15.31 -13.25
C ALA A 328 6.42 15.95 -12.78
N VAL A 329 5.43 15.16 -12.35
CA VAL A 329 4.20 15.66 -11.72
C VAL A 329 4.51 16.42 -10.43
N ARG A 330 5.37 15.87 -9.56
CA ARG A 330 5.82 16.51 -8.32
C ARG A 330 6.46 17.87 -8.59
N GLY A 331 7.27 17.99 -9.63
CA GLY A 331 7.87 19.27 -10.05
C GLY A 331 6.83 20.35 -10.35
N MET A 332 5.69 19.98 -10.94
CA MET A 332 4.56 20.90 -11.19
C MET A 332 3.78 21.21 -9.91
N VAL A 333 3.44 20.20 -9.12
CA VAL A 333 2.64 20.33 -7.89
C VAL A 333 3.34 21.19 -6.85
N GLU A 334 4.65 20.99 -6.65
CA GLU A 334 5.44 21.71 -5.65
C GLU A 334 5.80 23.13 -6.08
N SER A 335 5.65 23.48 -7.37
CA SER A 335 5.92 24.83 -7.88
C SER A 335 4.99 25.89 -7.25
N ASP A 336 5.41 27.16 -7.30
CA ASP A 336 4.60 28.29 -6.83
C ASP A 336 3.29 28.44 -7.64
N HIS A 337 3.31 28.04 -8.91
CA HIS A 337 2.16 28.01 -9.79
C HIS A 337 2.06 26.65 -10.50
N ASN A 338 1.14 25.79 -10.06
CA ASN A 338 0.83 24.54 -10.76
C ASN A 338 -0.09 24.85 -11.96
N THR A 339 0.38 24.52 -13.16
CA THR A 339 -0.33 24.80 -14.42
C THR A 339 -1.01 23.55 -15.02
N ILE A 340 -1.01 22.42 -14.32
CA ILE A 340 -1.80 21.24 -14.72
C ILE A 340 -3.28 21.61 -14.60
N VAL A 341 -4.05 21.51 -15.69
CA VAL A 341 -5.49 21.80 -15.66
C VAL A 341 -6.26 20.61 -15.11
N SER A 342 -5.94 19.42 -15.64
CA SER A 342 -6.51 18.15 -15.24
C SER A 342 -5.48 17.04 -15.43
N ILE A 343 -5.51 16.03 -14.57
CA ILE A 343 -4.64 14.86 -14.63
C ILE A 343 -5.46 13.61 -14.32
N HIS A 344 -5.11 12.50 -14.97
CA HIS A 344 -5.77 11.21 -14.81
C HIS A 344 -4.77 10.07 -14.95
N ASP A 345 -4.98 8.98 -14.21
CA ASP A 345 -4.21 7.75 -14.38
C ASP A 345 -4.57 7.04 -15.70
N HIS A 346 -3.65 6.24 -16.24
CA HIS A 346 -4.01 5.18 -17.18
C HIS A 346 -4.15 3.85 -16.43
N GLY A 347 -5.34 3.27 -16.48
CA GLY A 347 -5.64 1.95 -15.93
C GLY A 347 -6.44 1.12 -16.93
N ALA A 348 -7.58 0.59 -16.49
CA ALA A 348 -8.51 -0.19 -17.30
C ALA A 348 -8.93 0.56 -18.56
N GLY A 349 -8.88 -0.09 -19.72
CA GLY A 349 -9.21 0.51 -21.02
C GLY A 349 -8.16 1.48 -21.60
N GLY A 350 -7.03 1.71 -20.91
CA GLY A 350 -5.89 2.43 -21.48
C GLY A 350 -6.17 3.88 -21.88
N HIS A 351 -5.74 4.28 -23.09
CA HIS A 351 -5.96 5.64 -23.59
C HIS A 351 -7.44 5.96 -23.80
N LEU A 352 -8.25 4.95 -24.13
CA LEU A 352 -9.69 5.13 -24.36
C LEU A 352 -10.39 5.65 -23.11
N ASN A 353 -10.08 5.10 -21.94
CA ASN A 353 -10.68 5.55 -20.69
C ASN A 353 -10.05 6.87 -20.22
N CYS A 354 -8.72 6.86 -20.00
CA CYS A 354 -8.00 8.02 -19.45
C CYS A 354 -8.24 9.31 -20.25
N LEU A 355 -8.05 9.27 -21.58
CA LEU A 355 -8.12 10.48 -22.39
C LEU A 355 -9.57 10.94 -22.61
N SER A 356 -10.56 10.03 -22.58
CA SER A 356 -11.97 10.43 -22.68
C SER A 356 -12.47 11.09 -21.41
N GLU A 357 -12.07 10.60 -20.22
CA GLU A 357 -12.38 11.24 -18.94
C GLU A 357 -11.77 12.65 -18.84
N LEU A 358 -10.55 12.85 -19.34
CA LEU A 358 -9.92 14.18 -19.37
C LEU A 358 -10.67 15.20 -20.21
N VAL A 359 -11.39 14.76 -21.24
CA VAL A 359 -12.07 15.66 -22.20
C VAL A 359 -13.59 15.46 -22.23
N GLU A 360 -14.16 14.83 -21.21
CA GLU A 360 -15.58 14.45 -21.19
C GLU A 360 -16.51 15.63 -21.47
N GLU A 361 -16.23 16.77 -20.85
CA GLU A 361 -17.03 17.98 -20.99
C GLU A 361 -16.71 18.84 -22.21
N THR A 362 -15.70 18.49 -23.02
CA THR A 362 -15.18 19.36 -24.08
C THR A 362 -15.04 18.68 -25.43
N GLY A 363 -14.82 17.37 -25.48
CA GLY A 363 -14.28 16.69 -26.64
C GLY A 363 -12.78 16.93 -26.80
N GLY A 364 -12.14 16.07 -27.59
CA GLY A 364 -10.71 16.10 -27.85
C GLY A 364 -10.35 15.36 -29.13
N LYS A 365 -9.35 15.89 -29.83
CA LYS A 365 -8.76 15.27 -31.02
C LYS A 365 -7.37 14.74 -30.68
N ILE A 366 -7.23 13.43 -30.72
CA ILE A 366 -5.99 12.70 -30.47
C ILE A 366 -5.35 12.32 -31.81
N ASP A 367 -4.08 12.68 -31.96
CA ASP A 367 -3.22 12.32 -33.09
C ASP A 367 -2.65 10.92 -32.85
N LEU A 368 -3.17 9.94 -33.59
CA LEU A 368 -2.77 8.53 -33.48
C LEU A 368 -1.26 8.34 -33.70
N ASP A 369 -0.66 9.16 -34.56
CA ASP A 369 0.76 9.04 -34.94
C ASP A 369 1.71 9.54 -33.84
N LYS A 370 1.18 10.27 -32.83
CA LYS A 370 1.94 10.82 -31.70
C LYS A 370 1.81 10.01 -30.42
N LEU A 371 0.94 9.00 -30.39
CA LEU A 371 0.85 8.10 -29.25
C LEU A 371 2.14 7.27 -29.12
N PRO A 372 2.55 6.92 -27.90
CA PRO A 372 3.85 6.28 -27.68
C PRO A 372 3.80 4.80 -28.10
N VAL A 373 4.46 4.40 -29.19
CA VAL A 373 4.44 3.02 -29.69
C VAL A 373 5.77 2.31 -29.40
N GLY A 374 5.77 1.37 -28.46
CA GLY A 374 6.94 0.55 -28.11
C GLY A 374 7.02 -0.75 -28.92
N ASP A 375 5.87 -1.32 -29.30
CA ASP A 375 5.76 -2.46 -30.21
C ASP A 375 5.20 -1.99 -31.58
N PRO A 376 5.99 -2.03 -32.67
CA PRO A 376 5.55 -1.57 -33.97
C PRO A 376 4.55 -2.51 -34.67
N THR A 377 4.21 -3.66 -34.06
CA THR A 377 3.23 -4.62 -34.60
C THR A 377 1.80 -4.38 -34.13
N LEU A 378 1.57 -3.39 -33.25
CA LEU A 378 0.25 -3.10 -32.70
C LEU A 378 -0.70 -2.56 -33.75
N SER A 379 -1.92 -3.11 -33.81
CA SER A 379 -3.02 -2.52 -34.58
C SER A 379 -3.51 -1.21 -33.94
N ALA A 380 -4.29 -0.41 -34.67
CA ALA A 380 -4.85 0.83 -34.12
C ALA A 380 -5.73 0.58 -32.87
N LYS A 381 -6.50 -0.52 -32.86
CA LYS A 381 -7.27 -0.99 -31.70
C LYS A 381 -6.38 -1.21 -30.49
N GLU A 382 -5.24 -1.88 -30.68
CA GLU A 382 -4.29 -2.19 -29.62
C GLU A 382 -3.54 -0.95 -29.12
N ILE A 383 -3.18 -0.03 -30.03
CA ILE A 383 -2.52 1.23 -29.67
C ILE A 383 -3.39 2.04 -28.71
N ILE A 384 -4.69 2.17 -28.99
CA ILE A 384 -5.57 3.00 -28.15
C ILE A 384 -6.13 2.22 -26.94
N GLY A 385 -6.28 0.90 -27.04
CA GLY A 385 -6.95 0.06 -26.04
C GLY A 385 -6.06 -0.72 -25.08
N ASN A 386 -4.73 -0.69 -25.21
CA ASN A 386 -3.83 -1.43 -24.31
C ASN A 386 -3.78 -0.82 -22.91
N GLU A 387 -3.59 -1.70 -21.92
CA GLU A 387 -3.45 -1.36 -20.51
C GLU A 387 -1.97 -1.36 -20.09
N SER A 388 -1.07 -0.89 -20.96
CA SER A 388 0.34 -0.69 -20.58
C SER A 388 0.43 0.24 -19.37
N GLN A 389 1.32 -0.09 -18.45
CA GLN A 389 1.41 0.53 -17.14
C GLN A 389 2.28 1.80 -17.14
N GLU A 390 2.31 2.47 -15.99
CA GLU A 390 3.15 3.65 -15.72
C GLU A 390 2.91 4.84 -16.68
N ARG A 391 1.65 5.08 -17.04
CA ARG A 391 1.21 6.22 -17.87
C ARG A 391 0.23 7.12 -17.12
N MET A 392 0.35 8.43 -17.35
CA MET A 392 -0.54 9.48 -16.85
C MET A 392 -1.03 10.32 -18.04
N GLY A 393 -2.31 10.69 -18.05
CA GLY A 393 -2.86 11.66 -18.98
C GLY A 393 -2.95 13.03 -18.32
N LEU A 394 -2.61 14.10 -19.03
CA LEU A 394 -2.67 15.46 -18.53
C LEU A 394 -3.29 16.40 -19.57
N VAL A 395 -3.98 17.42 -19.09
CA VAL A 395 -4.39 18.61 -19.86
C VAL A 395 -3.64 19.82 -19.33
N ILE A 396 -3.06 20.61 -20.23
CA ILE A 396 -2.25 21.79 -19.90
C ILE A 396 -2.34 22.85 -20.99
N GLY A 397 -2.33 24.13 -20.59
CA GLY A 397 -2.30 25.26 -21.52
C GLY A 397 -1.06 25.24 -22.41
N GLN A 398 -1.21 25.66 -23.68
CA GLN A 398 -0.15 25.67 -24.69
C GLN A 398 1.10 26.46 -24.25
N GLU A 399 0.92 27.55 -23.52
CA GLU A 399 1.98 28.41 -23.01
C GLU A 399 2.84 27.74 -21.92
N HIS A 400 2.34 26.65 -21.31
CA HIS A 400 3.01 25.95 -20.21
C HIS A 400 3.64 24.62 -20.61
N ILE A 401 3.37 24.13 -21.83
CA ILE A 401 3.92 22.87 -22.37
C ILE A 401 5.45 22.84 -22.29
N GLU A 402 6.15 23.93 -22.63
CA GLU A 402 7.61 23.96 -22.59
C GLU A 402 8.17 23.80 -21.19
N THR A 403 7.45 24.26 -20.17
CA THR A 403 7.87 24.12 -18.77
C THR A 403 7.75 22.67 -18.33
N LEU A 404 6.61 22.03 -18.62
CA LEU A 404 6.43 20.60 -18.35
C LEU A 404 7.45 19.75 -19.11
N GLN A 405 7.73 20.06 -20.38
CA GLN A 405 8.73 19.35 -21.18
C GLN A 405 10.14 19.47 -20.58
N LYS A 406 10.56 20.66 -20.13
CA LYS A 406 11.88 20.85 -19.48
C LYS A 406 12.00 20.03 -18.20
N ILE A 407 10.94 19.99 -17.39
CA ILE A 407 10.89 19.17 -16.16
C ILE A 407 10.95 17.69 -16.54
N ALA A 408 10.12 17.25 -17.49
CA ALA A 408 10.09 15.87 -17.96
C ALA A 408 11.45 15.42 -18.53
N ASP A 409 12.11 16.25 -19.34
CA ASP A 409 13.45 15.98 -19.88
C ASP A 409 14.50 15.89 -18.78
N ARG A 410 14.43 16.78 -17.77
CA ARG A 410 15.33 16.75 -16.62
C ARG A 410 15.19 15.46 -15.83
N GLU A 411 13.96 15.06 -15.52
CA GLU A 411 13.61 13.80 -14.83
C GLU A 411 13.72 12.56 -15.74
N ARG A 412 13.98 12.76 -17.03
CA ARG A 412 13.96 11.73 -18.08
C ARG A 412 12.60 11.02 -18.16
N ALA A 413 11.50 11.66 -17.80
CA ALA A 413 10.15 11.13 -17.98
C ALA A 413 9.70 11.32 -19.44
N PRO A 414 9.38 10.26 -20.20
CA PRO A 414 8.91 10.44 -21.57
C PRO A 414 7.58 11.19 -21.58
N MET A 415 7.49 12.21 -22.44
CA MET A 415 6.31 13.07 -22.58
C MET A 415 5.92 13.14 -24.04
N TYR A 416 4.64 12.94 -24.32
CA TYR A 416 4.07 12.94 -25.66
C TYR A 416 2.90 13.92 -25.68
N THR A 417 2.97 14.96 -26.52
CA THR A 417 1.82 15.85 -26.77
C THR A 417 0.97 15.21 -27.85
N VAL A 418 -0.09 14.51 -27.44
CA VAL A 418 -0.85 13.58 -28.29
C VAL A 418 -2.08 14.20 -28.90
N GLY A 419 -2.53 15.36 -28.44
CA GLY A 419 -3.77 15.94 -28.96
C GLY A 419 -4.08 17.32 -28.41
N GLU A 420 -5.29 17.77 -28.71
CA GLU A 420 -5.83 19.03 -28.21
C GLU A 420 -7.33 18.95 -27.93
N VAL A 421 -7.78 19.81 -27.02
CA VAL A 421 -9.19 19.99 -26.67
C VAL A 421 -9.90 20.78 -27.77
N THR A 422 -11.06 20.27 -28.22
CA THR A 422 -11.76 20.80 -29.41
C THR A 422 -13.00 21.63 -29.10
N GLY A 423 -13.65 21.42 -27.95
CA GLY A 423 -14.90 22.11 -27.59
C GLY A 423 -16.16 21.64 -28.35
N ASP A 424 -16.05 20.64 -29.24
CA ASP A 424 -17.13 20.15 -30.09
C ASP A 424 -17.84 18.89 -29.53
N HIS A 425 -17.45 18.46 -28.33
CA HIS A 425 -17.94 17.24 -27.67
C HIS A 425 -17.78 15.97 -28.52
N ARG A 426 -16.76 15.92 -29.39
CA ARG A 426 -16.35 14.73 -30.12
C ARG A 426 -15.04 14.18 -29.59
N PHE A 427 -14.91 12.86 -29.58
CA PHE A 427 -13.67 12.17 -29.25
C PHE A 427 -13.19 11.40 -30.47
N THR A 428 -12.08 11.88 -31.02
CA THR A 428 -11.55 11.35 -32.28
C THR A 428 -10.10 10.97 -32.10
N PHE A 429 -9.76 9.74 -32.47
CA PHE A 429 -8.39 9.35 -32.77
C PHE A 429 -8.22 9.36 -34.29
N GLU A 430 -7.29 10.16 -34.79
CA GLU A 430 -7.03 10.31 -36.22
C GLU A 430 -5.52 10.27 -36.48
N SER A 431 -5.08 9.46 -37.44
CA SER A 431 -3.70 9.52 -37.94
C SER A 431 -3.55 10.73 -38.86
N ALA A 432 -2.69 11.68 -38.49
CA ALA A 432 -2.39 12.83 -39.33
C ALA A 432 -1.75 12.43 -40.68
N THR A 433 -1.01 11.31 -40.69
CA THR A 433 -0.28 10.82 -41.87
C THR A 433 -1.19 10.08 -42.85
N THR A 434 -2.14 9.27 -42.35
CA THR A 434 -2.97 8.38 -43.21
C THR A 434 -4.42 8.83 -43.33
N GLY A 435 -4.90 9.71 -42.44
CA GLY A 435 -6.31 10.06 -42.30
C GLY A 435 -7.18 8.93 -41.71
N ALA A 436 -6.57 7.83 -41.27
CA ALA A 436 -7.29 6.72 -40.65
C ALA A 436 -7.86 7.14 -39.30
N LYS A 437 -9.13 6.82 -39.07
CA LYS A 437 -9.88 7.14 -37.85
C LYS A 437 -10.36 5.87 -37.17
N PRO A 438 -9.55 5.25 -36.29
CA PRO A 438 -10.01 4.09 -35.52
C PRO A 438 -11.17 4.45 -34.58
N MET A 439 -11.29 5.69 -34.12
CA MET A 439 -12.38 6.12 -33.24
C MET A 439 -12.85 7.52 -33.65
N ASP A 440 -14.15 7.71 -33.90
CA ASP A 440 -14.73 9.02 -34.20
C ASP A 440 -16.20 9.09 -33.75
N LEU A 441 -16.39 9.27 -32.44
CA LEU A 441 -17.70 9.28 -31.78
C LEU A 441 -17.95 10.62 -31.08
N LYS A 442 -19.22 10.97 -30.87
CA LYS A 442 -19.54 11.99 -29.86
C LYS A 442 -19.34 11.41 -28.47
N MET A 443 -19.01 12.25 -27.49
CA MET A 443 -18.92 11.80 -26.08
C MET A 443 -20.21 11.09 -25.63
N GLU A 444 -21.37 11.65 -26.00
CA GLU A 444 -22.70 11.08 -25.68
C GLU A 444 -22.93 9.68 -26.27
N ASP A 445 -22.31 9.36 -27.41
CA ASP A 445 -22.46 8.08 -28.09
C ASP A 445 -21.53 7.02 -27.48
N MET A 446 -20.36 7.43 -26.99
CA MET A 446 -19.40 6.55 -26.30
C MET A 446 -19.87 6.17 -24.90
N PHE A 447 -20.52 7.11 -24.20
CA PHE A 447 -21.05 6.93 -22.85
C PHE A 447 -22.53 6.57 -22.79
N GLY A 448 -23.15 6.29 -23.94
CA GLY A 448 -24.59 6.07 -24.07
C GLY A 448 -25.15 5.14 -23.00
N SER A 449 -26.29 5.53 -22.41
CA SER A 449 -26.81 4.83 -21.23
C SER A 449 -27.25 3.40 -21.56
N SER A 450 -26.46 2.41 -21.13
CA SER A 450 -26.97 1.05 -20.96
C SER A 450 -28.15 1.07 -19.97
N PRO A 451 -29.15 0.19 -20.12
CA PRO A 451 -30.28 0.12 -19.20
C PRO A 451 -29.85 -0.11 -17.76
N LYS A 452 -30.66 0.40 -16.81
CA LYS A 452 -30.37 0.26 -15.38
C LYS A 452 -30.36 -1.22 -15.00
N VAL A 453 -29.26 -1.70 -14.43
CA VAL A 453 -29.16 -3.08 -13.93
C VAL A 453 -30.17 -3.31 -12.82
N VAL A 454 -30.94 -4.40 -12.93
CA VAL A 454 -31.87 -4.86 -11.90
C VAL A 454 -31.35 -6.19 -11.35
N MET A 455 -30.97 -6.18 -10.07
CA MET A 455 -30.52 -7.36 -9.33
C MET A 455 -31.73 -7.96 -8.61
N GLN A 456 -32.17 -9.15 -9.02
CA GLN A 456 -33.26 -9.88 -8.36
C GLN A 456 -32.69 -11.04 -7.57
N ASP A 457 -32.97 -11.10 -6.28
CA ASP A 457 -32.51 -12.17 -5.39
C ASP A 457 -33.50 -12.39 -4.25
N LYS A 458 -33.26 -13.41 -3.43
CA LYS A 458 -34.05 -13.73 -2.23
C LYS A 458 -33.14 -13.88 -1.02
N THR A 459 -33.67 -13.61 0.16
CA THR A 459 -32.95 -13.88 1.40
C THR A 459 -32.81 -15.39 1.59
N VAL A 460 -31.57 -15.85 1.81
CA VAL A 460 -31.25 -17.24 2.14
C VAL A 460 -30.68 -17.27 3.54
N ASP A 461 -31.42 -17.86 4.48
CA ASP A 461 -30.92 -18.13 5.83
C ASP A 461 -29.97 -19.34 5.78
N ARG A 462 -28.75 -19.15 6.28
CA ARG A 462 -27.69 -20.16 6.26
C ARG A 462 -27.21 -20.36 7.69
N THR A 463 -27.47 -21.55 8.22
CA THR A 463 -27.00 -21.96 9.54
C THR A 463 -25.79 -22.85 9.37
N TYR A 464 -24.72 -22.57 10.11
CA TYR A 464 -23.53 -23.42 10.15
C TYR A 464 -23.49 -24.22 11.45
N ALA A 465 -22.72 -25.30 11.47
CA ALA A 465 -22.57 -26.14 12.65
C ALA A 465 -22.05 -25.36 13.86
N GLU A 466 -22.61 -25.67 15.04
CA GLU A 466 -22.17 -25.12 16.32
C GLU A 466 -20.71 -25.48 16.62
N ILE A 467 -20.06 -24.61 17.41
CA ILE A 467 -18.68 -24.78 17.84
C ILE A 467 -18.68 -25.62 19.14
N SER A 468 -17.92 -26.71 19.13
CA SER A 468 -17.74 -27.57 20.32
C SER A 468 -16.25 -27.70 20.63
N TYR A 469 -15.92 -27.65 21.92
CA TYR A 469 -14.53 -27.66 22.39
C TYR A 469 -14.42 -28.26 23.78
N ASP A 470 -13.19 -28.56 24.19
CA ASP A 470 -12.83 -29.04 25.52
C ASP A 470 -11.88 -28.03 26.16
N VAL A 471 -12.30 -27.41 27.27
CA VAL A 471 -11.51 -26.40 28.01
C VAL A 471 -10.12 -26.95 28.41
N ASN A 472 -9.98 -28.25 28.60
CA ASN A 472 -8.70 -28.87 28.96
C ASN A 472 -7.68 -28.90 27.81
N LYS A 473 -8.09 -28.53 26.59
CA LYS A 473 -7.21 -28.46 25.39
C LYS A 473 -6.77 -27.04 25.05
N ILE A 474 -6.96 -26.09 25.96
CA ILE A 474 -6.61 -24.68 25.77
C ILE A 474 -5.20 -24.47 25.21
N ASP A 475 -4.18 -25.15 25.73
CA ASP A 475 -2.79 -25.03 25.23
C ASP A 475 -2.67 -25.49 23.78
N THR A 476 -3.30 -26.62 23.44
CA THR A 476 -3.30 -27.14 22.07
C THR A 476 -4.03 -26.19 21.11
N TYR A 477 -5.17 -25.64 21.53
CA TYR A 477 -5.91 -24.68 20.71
C TYR A 477 -5.12 -23.39 20.49
N LEU A 478 -4.47 -22.88 21.55
CA LEU A 478 -3.65 -21.69 21.47
C LEU A 478 -2.46 -21.88 20.50
N GLU A 479 -1.73 -22.99 20.61
CA GLU A 479 -0.62 -23.25 19.69
C GLU A 479 -1.06 -23.39 18.23
N GLN A 480 -2.23 -23.98 17.97
CA GLN A 480 -2.80 -24.08 16.62
C GLN A 480 -3.24 -22.71 16.10
N LEU A 481 -3.91 -21.92 16.93
CA LEU A 481 -4.41 -20.59 16.59
C LEU A 481 -3.26 -19.62 16.27
N LEU A 482 -2.19 -19.62 17.06
CA LEU A 482 -1.00 -18.80 16.81
C LEU A 482 -0.28 -19.13 15.51
N GLN A 483 -0.60 -20.25 14.86
CA GLN A 483 -0.03 -20.66 13.57
C GLN A 483 -0.91 -20.28 12.37
N LEU A 484 -2.17 -19.87 12.57
CA LEU A 484 -3.01 -19.36 11.48
C LEU A 484 -2.38 -18.09 10.90
N GLU A 485 -2.35 -17.97 9.58
CA GLU A 485 -1.72 -16.86 8.88
C GLU A 485 -2.28 -15.50 9.29
N ALA A 486 -3.56 -15.42 9.67
CA ALA A 486 -4.19 -14.21 10.19
C ALA A 486 -3.62 -13.77 11.54
N VAL A 487 -3.22 -14.72 12.40
CA VAL A 487 -2.74 -14.48 13.77
C VAL A 487 -1.21 -14.44 13.83
N ALA A 488 -0.54 -15.38 13.16
CA ALA A 488 0.89 -15.60 13.21
C ALA A 488 1.71 -14.38 12.75
N SER A 489 2.99 -14.37 13.09
CA SER A 489 3.90 -13.27 12.75
C SER A 489 3.90 -12.93 11.26
N LYS A 490 3.90 -11.62 10.96
CA LYS A 490 4.00 -11.09 9.59
C LYS A 490 5.42 -10.66 9.23
N ASP A 491 6.44 -11.15 9.93
CA ASP A 491 7.83 -10.73 9.70
C ASP A 491 8.26 -10.98 8.25
N TRP A 492 7.90 -12.12 7.65
CA TRP A 492 8.19 -12.42 6.25
C TRP A 492 7.57 -11.42 5.25
N LEU A 493 6.45 -10.77 5.60
CA LEU A 493 5.86 -9.69 4.77
C LEU A 493 6.61 -8.39 4.96
N THR A 494 7.00 -8.06 6.20
CA THR A 494 7.57 -6.75 6.54
C THR A 494 9.06 -6.69 6.23
N ASN A 495 9.85 -7.74 6.51
CA ASN A 495 11.31 -7.76 6.43
C ASN A 495 11.92 -7.55 5.03
N LYS A 496 11.09 -7.47 3.99
CA LYS A 496 11.49 -7.20 2.59
C LYS A 496 10.94 -5.89 2.02
N VAL A 497 10.07 -5.19 2.76
CA VAL A 497 9.41 -3.98 2.28
C VAL A 497 10.05 -2.76 2.91
N ASP A 498 10.34 -1.73 2.13
CA ASP A 498 10.85 -0.46 2.64
C ASP A 498 9.86 0.15 3.65
N ARG A 499 10.39 0.60 4.79
CA ARG A 499 9.64 1.22 5.90
C ARG A 499 10.30 2.50 6.40
N CYS A 500 11.15 3.12 5.57
CA CYS A 500 11.94 4.30 5.96
C CYS A 500 12.07 5.36 4.86
N VAL A 501 11.90 4.98 3.58
CA VAL A 501 12.07 5.88 2.43
C VAL A 501 11.19 7.12 2.55
N GLY A 502 11.76 8.27 2.16
CA GLY A 502 11.16 9.58 2.34
C GLY A 502 11.46 10.23 3.68
N GLY A 503 11.98 9.48 4.67
CA GLY A 503 12.38 10.01 5.98
C GLY A 503 11.22 10.58 6.83
N LYS A 504 9.98 10.19 6.50
CA LYS A 504 8.74 10.66 7.13
C LYS A 504 7.91 9.55 7.79
N VAL A 505 8.39 8.31 7.77
CA VAL A 505 7.70 7.21 8.47
C VAL A 505 7.84 7.43 9.98
N ALA A 506 6.74 7.82 10.64
CA ALA A 506 6.73 8.04 12.08
C ALA A 506 6.40 6.75 12.83
N LYS A 507 5.48 5.94 12.29
CA LYS A 507 5.14 4.60 12.81
C LYS A 507 4.94 3.60 11.69
N GLN A 508 5.49 2.41 11.90
CA GLN A 508 5.45 1.25 11.01
C GLN A 508 5.25 -0.02 11.84
N GLN A 509 5.07 -1.16 11.20
CA GLN A 509 4.62 -2.42 11.80
C GLN A 509 5.49 -2.92 12.98
N CYS A 510 6.82 -2.81 12.91
CA CYS A 510 7.74 -3.35 13.90
C CYS A 510 7.82 -2.51 15.18
N VAL A 511 7.80 -3.14 16.36
CA VAL A 511 7.89 -2.46 17.67
C VAL A 511 8.85 -3.14 18.63
N GLY A 512 9.19 -2.39 19.68
CA GLY A 512 9.99 -2.87 20.82
C GLY A 512 11.44 -3.20 20.46
N PRO A 513 12.24 -3.60 21.46
CA PRO A 513 13.65 -3.93 21.27
C PRO A 513 13.91 -5.10 20.31
N LEU A 514 12.92 -5.99 20.10
CA LEU A 514 13.03 -7.12 19.16
C LEU A 514 12.50 -6.81 17.75
N GLN A 515 11.95 -5.61 17.53
CA GLN A 515 11.42 -5.16 16.23
C GLN A 515 10.38 -6.13 15.61
N LEU A 516 9.43 -6.61 16.41
CA LEU A 516 8.39 -7.52 15.94
C LEU A 516 7.19 -6.79 15.32
N PRO A 517 6.60 -7.29 14.21
CA PRO A 517 5.54 -6.60 13.46
C PRO A 517 4.18 -6.68 14.16
N LEU A 518 3.98 -5.84 15.18
CA LEU A 518 2.80 -5.86 16.07
C LEU A 518 2.03 -4.53 16.14
N ASN A 519 2.54 -3.43 15.55
CA ASN A 519 1.86 -2.14 15.64
C ASN A 519 0.46 -2.17 15.01
N ASN A 520 -0.51 -1.58 15.71
CA ASN A 520 -1.91 -1.48 15.31
C ASN A 520 -2.12 -0.64 14.03
N CYS A 521 -1.37 0.46 13.87
CA CYS A 521 -1.56 1.41 12.79
C CYS A 521 -0.22 1.93 12.23
N GLY A 522 -0.26 2.43 11.00
CA GLY A 522 0.85 3.15 10.37
C GLY A 522 0.65 4.65 10.48
N VAL A 523 1.74 5.42 10.66
CA VAL A 523 1.69 6.88 10.70
C VAL A 523 2.81 7.48 9.85
N MET A 524 2.44 8.37 8.92
CA MET A 524 3.37 9.20 8.15
C MET A 524 3.36 10.63 8.68
N ALA A 525 4.52 11.22 8.93
CA ALA A 525 4.66 12.66 9.10
C ALA A 525 4.34 13.38 7.79
N LEU A 526 3.72 14.56 7.86
CA LEU A 526 3.40 15.37 6.68
C LEU A 526 4.61 16.20 6.21
N ASP A 527 5.49 16.60 7.13
CA ASP A 527 6.74 17.31 6.85
C ASP A 527 7.90 16.80 7.73
N TYR A 528 9.06 17.47 7.67
CA TYR A 528 10.29 17.04 8.36
C TYR A 528 10.52 17.67 9.74
N GLN A 529 9.78 18.72 10.10
CA GLN A 529 10.07 19.52 11.32
C GLN A 529 8.86 19.63 12.25
N GLY A 530 7.66 19.45 11.73
CA GLY A 530 6.41 19.47 12.46
C GLY A 530 6.13 18.14 13.17
N LYS A 531 5.00 18.15 13.87
CA LYS A 531 4.46 17.01 14.62
C LYS A 531 3.23 16.41 13.95
N GLU A 532 2.81 16.98 12.83
CA GLU A 532 1.59 16.63 12.12
C GLU A 532 1.82 15.41 11.20
N GLY A 533 0.82 14.54 11.11
CA GLY A 533 0.90 13.32 10.33
C GLY A 533 -0.46 12.79 9.86
N VAL A 534 -0.42 11.62 9.23
CA VAL A 534 -1.60 10.88 8.78
C VAL A 534 -1.49 9.46 9.30
N ALA A 535 -2.45 9.07 10.14
CA ALA A 535 -2.59 7.71 10.64
C ALA A 535 -3.46 6.89 9.68
N THR A 536 -3.13 5.61 9.50
CA THR A 536 -3.90 4.67 8.67
C THR A 536 -3.97 3.28 9.31
N SER A 537 -5.11 2.61 9.14
CA SER A 537 -5.39 1.25 9.63
C SER A 537 -6.35 0.50 8.70
N ILE A 538 -6.52 -0.80 8.94
CA ILE A 538 -7.37 -1.70 8.14
C ILE A 538 -8.24 -2.55 9.06
N GLY A 539 -9.47 -2.86 8.63
CA GLY A 539 -10.34 -3.85 9.27
C GLY A 539 -11.21 -4.61 8.28
N HIS A 540 -11.50 -5.88 8.58
CA HIS A 540 -12.35 -6.79 7.79
C HIS A 540 -12.82 -7.97 8.67
N ALA A 541 -14.08 -8.38 8.53
CA ALA A 541 -14.61 -9.53 9.28
C ALA A 541 -15.42 -10.49 8.37
N PRO A 542 -14.81 -11.08 7.33
CA PRO A 542 -15.53 -11.87 6.34
C PRO A 542 -16.13 -13.17 6.90
N LEU A 543 -15.53 -13.74 7.93
CA LEU A 543 -16.01 -14.97 8.57
C LEU A 543 -17.26 -14.68 9.43
N SER A 544 -17.27 -13.56 10.16
CA SER A 544 -18.49 -13.02 10.77
C SER A 544 -19.56 -12.72 9.72
N ALA A 545 -19.16 -12.20 8.56
CA ALA A 545 -20.08 -11.88 7.48
C ALA A 545 -20.79 -13.12 6.91
N LEU A 546 -20.14 -14.31 6.91
CA LEU A 546 -20.79 -15.58 6.54
C LEU A 546 -22.03 -15.84 7.40
N ILE A 547 -21.91 -15.64 8.71
CA ILE A 547 -23.01 -15.79 9.69
C ILE A 547 -24.01 -14.65 9.55
N ASN A 548 -23.54 -13.40 9.60
CA ASN A 548 -24.37 -12.21 9.52
C ASN A 548 -23.64 -11.09 8.75
N PRO A 549 -24.08 -10.75 7.51
CA PRO A 549 -23.41 -9.76 6.68
C PRO A 549 -23.43 -8.34 7.27
N ALA A 550 -24.45 -8.02 8.07
CA ALA A 550 -24.55 -6.72 8.74
C ALA A 550 -23.56 -6.61 9.91
N ALA A 551 -23.44 -7.65 10.73
CA ALA A 551 -22.44 -7.71 11.80
C ALA A 551 -21.01 -7.68 11.24
N GLY A 552 -20.73 -8.48 10.20
CA GLY A 552 -19.42 -8.45 9.53
C GLY A 552 -19.02 -7.06 9.02
N SER A 553 -19.98 -6.28 8.50
CA SER A 553 -19.71 -4.91 8.05
C SER A 553 -19.45 -3.93 9.19
N ARG A 554 -20.18 -4.04 10.30
CA ARG A 554 -19.92 -3.22 11.50
C ARG A 554 -18.60 -3.57 12.16
N ASN A 555 -18.28 -4.85 12.26
CA ASN A 555 -17.01 -5.33 12.79
C ASN A 555 -15.83 -4.87 11.92
N ALA A 556 -15.97 -4.86 10.59
CA ALA A 556 -14.91 -4.34 9.71
C ALA A 556 -14.60 -2.84 9.97
N ILE A 557 -15.63 -1.99 10.17
CA ILE A 557 -15.43 -0.59 10.58
C ILE A 557 -14.81 -0.55 11.98
N ALA A 558 -15.35 -1.32 12.91
CA ALA A 558 -14.95 -1.27 14.31
C ALA A 558 -13.51 -1.75 14.52
N GLU A 559 -13.04 -2.77 13.80
CA GLU A 559 -11.64 -3.24 13.79
C GLU A 559 -10.69 -2.19 13.19
N ALA A 560 -11.08 -1.55 12.08
CA ALA A 560 -10.27 -0.48 11.51
C ALA A 560 -10.11 0.66 12.53
N LEU A 561 -11.18 1.01 13.26
CA LEU A 561 -11.15 2.05 14.27
C LEU A 561 -10.42 1.63 15.56
N SER A 562 -10.56 0.39 16.02
CA SER A 562 -9.81 -0.11 17.19
C SER A 562 -8.31 -0.15 16.94
N ASN A 563 -7.89 -0.39 15.69
CA ASN A 563 -6.51 -0.23 15.28
C ASN A 563 -6.07 1.25 15.19
N LEU A 564 -6.93 2.15 14.70
CA LEU A 564 -6.58 3.56 14.49
C LEU A 564 -6.48 4.37 15.80
N VAL A 565 -7.23 3.99 16.84
CA VAL A 565 -7.41 4.76 18.08
C VAL A 565 -6.10 5.09 18.80
N TRP A 566 -5.02 4.35 18.53
CA TRP A 566 -3.73 4.52 19.21
C TRP A 566 -2.92 5.71 18.69
N ALA A 567 -3.31 6.30 17.55
CA ALA A 567 -2.77 7.57 17.08
C ALA A 567 -3.58 8.75 17.65
N PRO A 568 -2.94 9.85 18.10
CA PRO A 568 -3.65 11.04 18.52
C PRO A 568 -4.25 11.76 17.32
N LEU A 569 -5.58 11.77 17.22
CA LEU A 569 -6.33 12.35 16.11
C LEU A 569 -6.83 13.74 16.47
N GLN A 570 -6.64 14.72 15.59
CA GLN A 570 -6.94 16.15 15.81
C GLN A 570 -8.28 16.40 16.53
N ASP A 571 -9.37 15.82 16.02
CA ASP A 571 -10.75 15.99 16.50
C ASP A 571 -11.38 14.64 16.89
N GLY A 572 -10.56 13.72 17.41
CA GLY A 572 -10.98 12.37 17.79
C GLY A 572 -11.57 11.60 16.61
N LEU A 573 -12.68 10.89 16.83
CA LEU A 573 -13.32 10.07 15.79
C LEU A 573 -13.76 10.90 14.56
N SER A 574 -14.10 12.18 14.74
CA SER A 574 -14.58 13.02 13.64
C SER A 574 -13.52 13.34 12.57
N SER A 575 -12.24 13.15 12.91
CA SER A 575 -11.13 13.27 11.95
C SER A 575 -11.01 12.10 10.98
N VAL A 576 -11.77 11.02 11.19
CA VAL A 576 -11.62 9.77 10.42
C VAL A 576 -12.49 9.78 9.16
N SER A 577 -11.89 9.39 8.05
CA SER A 577 -12.55 9.06 6.79
C SER A 577 -12.19 7.64 6.35
N LEU A 578 -13.16 6.96 5.72
CA LEU A 578 -13.04 5.55 5.37
C LEU A 578 -12.99 5.32 3.85
N SER A 579 -12.27 4.29 3.44
CA SER A 579 -12.40 3.65 2.14
C SER A 579 -13.05 2.29 2.33
N ALA A 580 -14.15 2.01 1.63
CA ALA A 580 -14.83 0.71 1.68
C ALA A 580 -14.64 -0.05 0.35
N ASN A 581 -13.99 -1.21 0.41
CA ASN A 581 -13.71 -2.06 -0.75
C ASN A 581 -14.51 -3.35 -0.65
N TRP A 582 -15.38 -3.60 -1.64
CA TRP A 582 -16.41 -4.64 -1.61
C TRP A 582 -16.07 -5.80 -2.54
N MET A 583 -15.75 -6.97 -1.97
CA MET A 583 -15.45 -8.19 -2.70
C MET A 583 -16.60 -9.17 -2.49
N TRP A 584 -17.40 -9.42 -3.53
CA TRP A 584 -18.61 -10.23 -3.41
C TRP A 584 -18.79 -11.16 -4.61
N ALA A 585 -19.50 -12.27 -4.42
CA ALA A 585 -19.83 -13.21 -5.49
C ALA A 585 -21.27 -12.95 -5.99
N CYS A 586 -21.50 -11.79 -6.61
CA CYS A 586 -22.84 -11.42 -7.08
C CYS A 586 -23.42 -12.41 -8.09
N LYS A 587 -24.75 -12.40 -8.28
CA LYS A 587 -25.48 -13.33 -9.16
C LYS A 587 -25.39 -14.81 -8.72
N ASN A 588 -25.11 -15.05 -7.44
CA ASN A 588 -25.24 -16.36 -6.81
C ASN A 588 -26.33 -16.26 -5.74
N GLU A 589 -27.12 -17.32 -5.58
CA GLU A 589 -28.34 -17.30 -4.75
C GLU A 589 -28.09 -16.81 -3.31
N GLY A 590 -28.78 -15.73 -2.95
CA GLY A 590 -28.72 -15.08 -1.65
C GLY A 590 -27.55 -14.11 -1.45
N GLU A 591 -26.55 -14.09 -2.33
CA GLU A 591 -25.37 -13.23 -2.15
C GLU A 591 -25.66 -11.75 -2.47
N ASP A 592 -26.57 -11.45 -3.41
CA ASP A 592 -26.93 -10.06 -3.72
C ASP A 592 -27.77 -9.45 -2.59
N ALA A 593 -28.66 -10.24 -1.97
CA ALA A 593 -29.38 -9.85 -0.77
C ALA A 593 -28.43 -9.59 0.42
N ARG A 594 -27.41 -10.44 0.59
CA ARG A 594 -26.40 -10.29 1.65
C ARG A 594 -25.52 -9.05 1.43
N LEU A 595 -25.10 -8.77 0.19
CA LEU A 595 -24.36 -7.54 -0.16
C LEU A 595 -25.18 -6.29 0.18
N TYR A 596 -26.47 -6.26 -0.17
CA TYR A 596 -27.34 -5.12 0.15
C TYR A 596 -27.44 -4.89 1.66
N ALA A 597 -27.62 -5.95 2.45
CA ALA A 597 -27.66 -5.88 3.91
C ALA A 597 -26.33 -5.39 4.50
N ALA A 598 -25.19 -5.87 3.96
CA ALA A 598 -23.85 -5.44 4.37
C ALA A 598 -23.61 -3.95 4.12
N VAL A 599 -23.86 -3.46 2.90
CA VAL A 599 -23.70 -2.03 2.55
C VAL A 599 -24.60 -1.14 3.38
N LYS A 600 -25.85 -1.54 3.60
CA LYS A 600 -26.80 -0.80 4.44
C LYS A 600 -26.31 -0.68 5.88
N ALA A 601 -25.85 -1.78 6.47
CA ALA A 601 -25.33 -1.79 7.84
C ALA A 601 -24.05 -0.96 7.98
N CYS A 602 -23.14 -1.06 7.01
CA CYS A 602 -21.91 -0.27 6.92
C CYS A 602 -22.22 1.24 6.90
N ALA A 603 -23.07 1.67 5.97
CA ALA A 603 -23.44 3.07 5.82
C ALA A 603 -24.16 3.61 7.07
N GLN A 604 -25.11 2.86 7.62
CA GLN A 604 -25.83 3.27 8.82
C GLN A 604 -24.89 3.40 10.02
N PHE A 605 -23.98 2.44 10.22
CA PHE A 605 -23.05 2.49 11.34
C PHE A 605 -22.06 3.65 11.22
N ALA A 606 -21.51 3.91 10.02
CA ALA A 606 -20.68 5.09 9.78
C ALA A 606 -21.43 6.41 10.09
N ILE A 607 -22.71 6.49 9.69
CA ILE A 607 -23.57 7.65 9.99
C ILE A 607 -23.76 7.82 11.51
N GLU A 608 -24.07 6.74 12.22
CA GLU A 608 -24.26 6.74 13.67
C GLU A 608 -22.99 7.11 14.45
N LEU A 609 -21.81 6.68 13.96
CA LEU A 609 -20.52 7.08 14.50
C LEU A 609 -20.18 8.55 14.21
N GLY A 610 -20.80 9.16 13.20
CA GLY A 610 -20.53 10.55 12.79
C GLY A 610 -19.33 10.69 11.86
N ILE A 611 -19.05 9.67 11.04
CA ILE A 611 -17.94 9.63 10.09
C ILE A 611 -18.44 9.32 8.68
N ASN A 612 -17.55 9.37 7.69
CA ASN A 612 -17.89 9.27 6.27
C ASN A 612 -17.07 8.21 5.52
N ILE A 613 -17.62 7.77 4.39
CA ILE A 613 -17.00 6.85 3.43
C ILE A 613 -16.88 7.58 2.07
N PRO A 614 -15.90 8.49 1.89
CA PRO A 614 -15.81 9.35 0.71
C PRO A 614 -15.23 8.66 -0.53
N THR A 615 -14.71 7.44 -0.38
CA THR A 615 -14.09 6.66 -1.47
C THR A 615 -14.27 5.16 -1.22
N GLY A 616 -14.07 4.35 -2.26
CA GLY A 616 -14.23 2.90 -2.22
C GLY A 616 -14.16 2.30 -3.62
N LYS A 617 -14.15 0.97 -3.67
CA LYS A 617 -14.17 0.19 -4.92
C LYS A 617 -14.95 -1.10 -4.72
N ASP A 618 -15.27 -1.79 -5.81
CA ASP A 618 -15.95 -3.07 -5.76
C ASP A 618 -15.37 -4.07 -6.77
N SER A 619 -15.49 -5.35 -6.43
CA SER A 619 -15.08 -6.51 -7.21
C SER A 619 -16.12 -7.61 -7.00
N LEU A 620 -17.05 -7.75 -7.95
CA LEU A 620 -18.33 -8.44 -7.75
C LEU A 620 -18.43 -9.83 -8.40
N SER A 621 -17.30 -10.40 -8.80
CA SER A 621 -17.19 -11.72 -9.43
C SER A 621 -16.29 -12.66 -8.62
N MET A 622 -16.41 -12.64 -7.28
CA MET A 622 -15.55 -13.41 -6.36
C MET A 622 -15.88 -14.91 -6.30
N LYS A 623 -15.70 -15.58 -7.43
CA LYS A 623 -15.93 -17.01 -7.61
C LYS A 623 -14.89 -17.63 -8.54
N GLN A 624 -14.45 -18.84 -8.20
CA GLN A 624 -13.59 -19.67 -9.06
C GLN A 624 -14.37 -20.88 -9.57
N LYS A 625 -14.43 -21.05 -10.90
CA LYS A 625 -15.03 -22.24 -11.54
C LYS A 625 -13.96 -23.25 -11.88
N TYR A 626 -14.20 -24.50 -11.49
CA TYR A 626 -13.43 -25.68 -11.90
C TYR A 626 -14.28 -26.54 -12.85
N LYS A 627 -13.70 -27.62 -13.39
CA LYS A 627 -14.37 -28.50 -14.36
C LYS A 627 -15.69 -29.10 -13.85
N ASN A 628 -15.75 -29.48 -12.58
CA ASN A 628 -16.87 -30.21 -11.99
C ASN A 628 -17.45 -29.54 -10.73
N GLU A 629 -16.91 -28.39 -10.32
CA GLU A 629 -17.24 -27.74 -9.04
C GLU A 629 -16.94 -26.23 -9.11
N GLU A 630 -17.42 -25.48 -8.12
CA GLU A 630 -17.11 -24.06 -7.95
C GLU A 630 -16.82 -23.74 -6.48
N VAL A 631 -15.96 -22.74 -6.27
CA VAL A 631 -15.61 -22.22 -4.95
C VAL A 631 -16.01 -20.76 -4.88
N ILE A 632 -16.82 -20.42 -3.87
CA ILE A 632 -17.34 -19.06 -3.65
C ILE A 632 -16.50 -18.41 -2.54
N SER A 633 -16.01 -17.20 -2.77
CA SER A 633 -15.35 -16.45 -1.69
C SER A 633 -16.38 -15.88 -0.71
N PRO A 634 -16.08 -15.86 0.60
CA PRO A 634 -16.89 -15.12 1.56
C PRO A 634 -17.08 -13.67 1.13
N GLY A 635 -18.31 -13.16 1.25
CA GLY A 635 -18.61 -11.74 1.05
C GLY A 635 -17.78 -10.89 2.01
N THR A 636 -16.94 -10.02 1.46
CA THR A 636 -15.89 -9.32 2.21
C THR A 636 -15.98 -7.82 1.95
N VAL A 637 -16.05 -7.02 3.01
CA VAL A 637 -15.74 -5.59 2.96
C VAL A 637 -14.44 -5.35 3.70
N ILE A 638 -13.50 -4.68 3.04
CA ILE A 638 -12.26 -4.20 3.66
C ILE A 638 -12.42 -2.69 3.88
N ILE A 639 -12.28 -2.27 5.13
CA ILE A 639 -12.29 -0.86 5.53
C ILE A 639 -10.84 -0.41 5.70
N SER A 640 -10.43 0.60 4.95
CA SER A 640 -9.21 1.35 5.25
C SER A 640 -9.61 2.67 5.90
N ALA A 641 -9.08 2.97 7.09
CA ALA A 641 -9.38 4.20 7.81
C ALA A 641 -8.17 5.13 7.78
N ALA A 642 -8.37 6.43 7.56
CA ALA A 642 -7.33 7.43 7.67
C ALA A 642 -7.79 8.63 8.50
N GLY A 643 -6.89 9.21 9.28
CA GLY A 643 -7.15 10.39 10.10
C GLY A 643 -5.91 11.28 10.26
N HIS A 644 -6.16 12.58 10.40
CA HIS A 644 -5.11 13.57 10.70
C HIS A 644 -4.59 13.33 12.13
N CYS A 645 -3.31 12.93 12.22
CA CYS A 645 -2.58 12.75 13.46
C CYS A 645 -1.92 14.08 13.86
N ASP A 646 -2.30 14.66 15.01
CA ASP A 646 -1.83 15.98 15.43
C ASP A 646 -0.59 15.96 16.34
N ASP A 647 -0.11 14.76 16.68
CA ASP A 647 1.18 14.54 17.33
C ASP A 647 1.76 13.14 17.04
N ILE A 648 2.62 13.05 16.03
CA ILE A 648 3.30 11.79 15.66
C ILE A 648 4.17 11.20 16.77
N THR A 649 4.53 11.96 17.81
CA THR A 649 5.40 11.51 18.90
C THR A 649 4.64 10.80 20.02
N ALA A 650 3.32 10.97 20.08
CA ALA A 650 2.45 10.43 21.13
C ALA A 650 1.66 9.18 20.69
N VAL A 651 2.01 8.57 19.55
CA VAL A 651 1.38 7.31 19.10
C VAL A 651 1.70 6.18 20.08
N VAL A 652 0.66 5.51 20.59
CA VAL A 652 0.76 4.42 21.57
C VAL A 652 1.10 3.11 20.86
N GLU A 653 2.06 2.36 21.42
CA GLU A 653 2.53 1.08 20.87
C GLU A 653 2.05 -0.11 21.73
N PRO A 654 1.89 -1.31 21.14
CA PRO A 654 1.46 -2.52 21.85
C PRO A 654 2.64 -3.22 22.54
N VAL A 655 3.34 -2.51 23.43
CA VAL A 655 4.44 -3.07 24.23
C VAL A 655 4.31 -2.66 25.69
N LEU A 656 3.95 -3.60 26.56
CA LEU A 656 3.81 -3.35 27.98
C LEU A 656 5.11 -2.81 28.60
N ARG A 657 4.97 -1.83 29.48
CA ARG A 657 6.08 -1.24 30.22
C ARG A 657 6.23 -1.94 31.56
N LYS A 658 7.40 -2.55 31.80
CA LYS A 658 7.78 -3.26 33.05
C LYS A 658 7.50 -2.48 34.34
N ASN A 659 7.61 -1.15 34.29
CA ASN A 659 7.34 -0.24 35.41
C ASN A 659 6.14 0.69 35.16
N GLY A 660 5.21 0.30 34.29
CA GLY A 660 4.02 1.09 33.97
C GLY A 660 2.85 0.82 34.92
N GLY A 661 1.69 1.39 34.59
CA GLY A 661 0.49 1.26 35.41
C GLY A 661 -0.24 -0.09 35.26
N ALA A 662 -1.51 -0.10 35.63
CA ALA A 662 -2.34 -1.30 35.56
C ALA A 662 -2.80 -1.59 34.13
N ILE A 663 -3.20 -2.85 33.90
CA ILE A 663 -3.75 -3.31 32.63
C ILE A 663 -5.28 -3.29 32.71
N TYR A 664 -5.89 -2.67 31.71
CA TYR A 664 -7.33 -2.48 31.59
C TYR A 664 -7.86 -3.13 30.33
N TYR A 665 -9.13 -3.54 30.36
CA TYR A 665 -9.88 -4.09 29.25
C TYR A 665 -11.18 -3.31 29.05
N ILE A 666 -11.51 -3.02 27.80
CA ILE A 666 -12.80 -2.46 27.40
C ILE A 666 -13.40 -3.33 26.29
N ASN A 667 -14.63 -3.79 26.49
CA ASN A 667 -15.44 -4.42 25.45
C ASN A 667 -16.10 -3.32 24.60
N LEU A 668 -15.54 -3.00 23.44
CA LEU A 668 -16.09 -1.99 22.52
C LEU A 668 -17.36 -2.48 21.81
N SER A 669 -17.48 -3.79 21.58
CA SER A 669 -18.67 -4.40 20.98
C SER A 669 -19.91 -4.23 21.88
N GLY A 670 -19.69 -4.29 23.19
CA GLY A 670 -20.76 -4.34 24.19
C GLY A 670 -21.59 -5.62 24.13
N ASP A 671 -21.17 -6.60 23.34
CA ASP A 671 -21.82 -7.90 23.13
C ASP A 671 -21.19 -8.99 24.02
N ASP A 672 -21.90 -10.10 24.15
CA ASP A 672 -21.39 -11.31 24.81
C ASP A 672 -20.27 -11.97 23.97
N TYR A 673 -19.44 -12.80 24.60
CA TYR A 673 -18.28 -13.44 23.95
C TYR A 673 -18.73 -14.57 23.02
N LYS A 674 -18.78 -14.31 21.72
CA LYS A 674 -19.25 -15.27 20.70
C LYS A 674 -18.08 -15.76 19.86
N LEU A 675 -18.00 -17.08 19.68
CA LEU A 675 -16.89 -17.72 18.97
C LEU A 675 -17.13 -17.85 17.46
N GLY A 676 -18.35 -17.62 16.96
CA GLY A 676 -18.62 -17.76 15.53
C GLY A 676 -17.88 -16.70 14.70
N GLY A 677 -17.32 -17.15 13.58
CA GLY A 677 -16.52 -16.32 12.69
C GLY A 677 -15.10 -16.03 13.17
N SER A 678 -14.66 -16.60 14.30
CA SER A 678 -13.32 -16.38 14.86
C SER A 678 -12.24 -17.30 14.26
N SER A 679 -10.98 -16.92 14.45
CA SER A 679 -9.81 -17.78 14.23
C SER A 679 -9.88 -19.08 15.04
N PHE A 680 -10.51 -19.06 16.22
CA PHE A 680 -10.73 -20.26 17.03
C PHE A 680 -11.74 -21.21 16.38
N ALA A 681 -12.83 -20.69 15.80
CA ALA A 681 -13.75 -21.50 15.01
C ALA A 681 -13.04 -22.12 13.80
N GLN A 682 -12.15 -21.35 13.16
CA GLN A 682 -11.37 -21.81 12.02
C GLN A 682 -10.47 -23.01 12.35
N ILE A 683 -9.72 -23.00 13.46
CA ILE A 683 -8.88 -24.16 13.82
C ILE A 683 -9.71 -25.42 14.12
N LEU A 684 -10.98 -25.24 14.48
CA LEU A 684 -11.94 -26.32 14.72
C LEU A 684 -12.70 -26.75 13.46
N ASN A 685 -12.41 -26.14 12.30
CA ASN A 685 -13.12 -26.35 11.04
C ASN A 685 -14.63 -26.05 11.17
N LYS A 686 -14.94 -24.91 11.79
CA LYS A 686 -16.29 -24.41 12.01
C LYS A 686 -16.38 -22.95 11.64
N ILE A 687 -17.59 -22.55 11.26
CA ILE A 687 -17.97 -21.13 11.16
C ILE A 687 -18.71 -20.72 12.43
N GLY A 688 -19.66 -21.52 12.90
CA GLY A 688 -20.50 -21.22 14.07
C GLY A 688 -21.83 -20.57 13.71
N THR A 689 -22.73 -20.51 14.69
CA THR A 689 -24.12 -20.04 14.51
C THR A 689 -24.32 -18.57 14.86
N GLU A 690 -23.48 -18.01 15.75
CA GLU A 690 -23.58 -16.62 16.21
C GLU A 690 -22.19 -15.95 16.21
N THR A 691 -22.14 -14.72 15.72
CA THR A 691 -20.92 -13.89 15.67
C THR A 691 -21.07 -12.67 16.59
N PRO A 692 -19.97 -12.13 17.14
CA PRO A 692 -19.98 -10.82 17.80
C PRO A 692 -20.49 -9.71 16.87
N ASP A 693 -21.11 -8.69 17.45
CA ASP A 693 -21.58 -7.49 16.75
C ASP A 693 -21.41 -6.22 17.62
N ILE A 694 -21.53 -5.04 17.03
CA ILE A 694 -21.51 -3.77 17.76
C ILE A 694 -22.93 -3.41 18.19
N LEU A 695 -23.26 -3.57 19.48
CA LEU A 695 -24.63 -3.37 19.98
C LEU A 695 -25.01 -1.90 20.18
N LYS A 696 -24.04 -1.01 20.44
CA LYS A 696 -24.28 0.40 20.79
C LYS A 696 -23.24 1.34 20.18
N SER A 697 -23.51 1.85 18.97
CA SER A 697 -22.67 2.82 18.26
C SER A 697 -22.34 4.08 19.07
N GLY A 698 -23.30 4.63 19.83
CA GLY A 698 -23.07 5.78 20.71
C GLY A 698 -22.05 5.51 21.83
N SER A 699 -22.07 4.30 22.40
CA SER A 699 -21.07 3.90 23.42
C SER A 699 -19.70 3.73 22.78
N PHE A 700 -19.63 3.08 21.62
CA PHE A 700 -18.38 2.92 20.86
C PHE A 700 -17.71 4.27 20.59
N LYS A 701 -18.48 5.24 20.06
CA LYS A 701 -18.02 6.61 19.79
C LYS A 701 -17.52 7.31 21.05
N ASN A 702 -18.25 7.22 22.15
CA ASN A 702 -17.89 7.86 23.41
C ASN A 702 -16.58 7.28 23.98
N THR A 703 -16.44 5.95 23.96
CA THR A 703 -15.20 5.28 24.39
C THR A 703 -14.01 5.68 23.52
N PHE A 704 -14.17 5.68 22.18
CA PHE A 704 -13.11 6.08 21.26
C PHE A 704 -12.59 7.49 21.59
N ASN A 705 -13.50 8.46 21.74
CA ASN A 705 -13.11 9.84 22.04
C ASN A 705 -12.52 9.99 23.45
N THR A 706 -13.01 9.23 24.43
CA THR A 706 -12.43 9.24 25.79
C THR A 706 -10.99 8.71 25.78
N LEU A 707 -10.71 7.66 24.98
CA LEU A 707 -9.34 7.16 24.82
C LEU A 707 -8.45 8.16 24.09
N GLN A 708 -8.97 8.88 23.10
CA GLN A 708 -8.23 9.96 22.44
C GLN A 708 -7.83 11.05 23.44
N GLU A 709 -8.71 11.42 24.38
CA GLU A 709 -8.37 12.35 25.47
C GLU A 709 -7.25 11.79 26.36
N LEU A 710 -7.32 10.51 26.75
CA LEU A 710 -6.28 9.85 27.56
C LEU A 710 -4.92 9.78 26.86
N ILE A 711 -4.92 9.50 25.55
CA ILE A 711 -3.70 9.44 24.73
C ILE A 711 -3.06 10.82 24.66
N LYS A 712 -3.85 11.85 24.33
CA LYS A 712 -3.35 13.23 24.25
C LYS A 712 -2.88 13.78 25.60
N ALA A 713 -3.43 13.27 26.71
CA ALA A 713 -2.98 13.60 28.06
C ALA A 713 -1.77 12.76 28.53
N GLY A 714 -1.33 11.76 27.75
CA GLY A 714 -0.17 10.91 28.08
C GLY A 714 -0.42 9.88 29.18
N ASN A 715 -1.69 9.53 29.44
CA ASN A 715 -2.06 8.60 30.51
C ASN A 715 -1.94 7.12 30.12
N ILE A 716 -1.87 6.81 28.82
CA ILE A 716 -1.74 5.45 28.28
C ILE A 716 -0.28 5.18 27.91
N GLN A 717 0.31 4.12 28.47
CA GLN A 717 1.71 3.74 28.21
C GLN A 717 1.87 2.66 27.13
N ALA A 718 0.85 1.83 26.94
CA ALA A 718 0.81 0.77 25.95
C ALA A 718 -0.65 0.41 25.62
N GLY A 719 -0.92 -0.08 24.42
CA GLY A 719 -2.27 -0.38 24.00
C GLY A 719 -2.33 -1.28 22.76
N HIS A 720 -3.26 -2.22 22.77
CA HIS A 720 -3.51 -3.14 21.67
C HIS A 720 -4.99 -3.48 21.56
N ASP A 721 -5.49 -3.66 20.35
CA ASP A 721 -6.87 -4.07 20.11
C ASP A 721 -7.04 -5.60 20.11
N ILE A 722 -8.29 -6.03 20.18
CA ILE A 722 -8.66 -7.44 20.01
C ILE A 722 -9.07 -7.66 18.56
N GLY A 723 -8.15 -8.21 17.79
CA GLY A 723 -8.36 -8.65 16.41
C GLY A 723 -8.35 -10.17 16.28
N SER A 724 -7.75 -10.67 15.19
CA SER A 724 -7.63 -12.11 14.92
C SER A 724 -6.93 -12.85 16.07
N GLY A 725 -7.58 -13.90 16.58
CA GLY A 725 -7.08 -14.73 17.67
C GLY A 725 -7.64 -14.39 19.05
N GLY A 726 -8.35 -13.27 19.19
CA GLY A 726 -9.04 -12.90 20.42
C GLY A 726 -8.12 -12.34 21.52
N LEU A 727 -8.69 -12.16 22.71
CA LEU A 727 -8.02 -11.55 23.87
C LEU A 727 -6.70 -12.23 24.24
N ILE A 728 -6.58 -13.56 24.11
CA ILE A 728 -5.35 -14.27 24.46
C ILE A 728 -4.18 -13.85 23.57
N THR A 729 -4.41 -13.70 22.26
CA THR A 729 -3.40 -13.21 21.32
C THR A 729 -2.99 -11.78 21.68
N THR A 730 -3.95 -10.89 21.91
CA THR A 730 -3.68 -9.50 22.33
C THR A 730 -2.79 -9.42 23.56
N LEU A 731 -3.07 -10.24 24.60
CA LEU A 731 -2.28 -10.27 25.84
C LEU A 731 -0.85 -10.80 25.61
N LEU A 732 -0.68 -11.78 24.73
CA LEU A 732 0.62 -12.33 24.38
C LEU A 732 1.44 -11.36 23.52
N GLU A 733 0.83 -10.76 22.51
CA GLU A 733 1.47 -9.79 21.61
C GLU A 733 1.97 -8.55 22.36
N LEU A 734 1.21 -8.07 23.35
CA LEU A 734 1.61 -7.03 24.29
C LEU A 734 2.91 -7.35 25.06
N CYS A 735 3.30 -8.62 25.13
CA CYS A 735 4.51 -9.12 25.79
C CYS A 735 5.63 -9.54 24.81
N PHE A 736 5.33 -9.80 23.54
CA PHE A 736 6.26 -10.46 22.62
C PHE A 736 7.48 -9.62 22.23
N ALA A 737 7.33 -8.30 22.12
CA ALA A 737 8.34 -7.41 21.55
C ALA A 737 9.55 -7.11 22.46
N ASP A 738 9.56 -7.60 23.70
CA ASP A 738 10.63 -7.45 24.67
C ASP A 738 10.93 -8.80 25.35
N ARG A 739 12.12 -8.94 25.92
CA ARG A 739 12.51 -10.08 26.73
C ARG A 739 12.14 -9.88 28.18
N ASN A 740 11.83 -10.98 28.88
CA ASN A 740 11.45 -10.95 30.29
C ASN A 740 10.27 -10.01 30.57
N LEU A 741 9.30 -10.00 29.64
CA LEU A 741 8.07 -9.23 29.74
C LEU A 741 6.90 -10.21 29.75
N GLY A 742 6.00 -10.04 30.71
CA GLY A 742 4.83 -10.87 30.91
C GLY A 742 3.74 -10.10 31.63
N ALA A 743 2.68 -10.79 32.06
CA ALA A 743 1.59 -10.16 32.79
C ALA A 743 0.87 -11.14 33.73
N THR A 744 0.20 -10.60 34.74
CA THR A 744 -0.75 -11.32 35.59
C THR A 744 -2.13 -10.72 35.41
N ILE A 745 -3.07 -11.54 34.95
CA ILE A 745 -4.41 -11.16 34.49
C ILE A 745 -5.49 -11.93 35.28
N ASP A 746 -6.51 -11.23 35.75
CA ASP A 746 -7.72 -11.79 36.35
C ASP A 746 -8.96 -11.38 35.54
N LEU A 747 -9.53 -12.35 34.83
CA LEU A 747 -10.71 -12.18 33.97
C LEU A 747 -12.04 -12.47 34.69
N SER A 748 -12.02 -12.73 36.01
CA SER A 748 -13.23 -13.05 36.77
C SER A 748 -14.29 -11.94 36.73
N SER A 749 -13.88 -10.70 36.43
CA SER A 749 -14.79 -9.55 36.30
C SER A 749 -15.53 -9.50 34.95
N LEU A 750 -15.13 -10.30 33.96
CA LEU A 750 -15.65 -10.27 32.59
C LEU A 750 -16.93 -11.09 32.39
N GLY A 751 -17.71 -11.34 33.45
CA GLY A 751 -18.97 -12.08 33.36
C GLY A 751 -18.84 -13.60 33.47
N GLY A 752 -19.96 -14.31 33.24
CA GLY A 752 -20.13 -15.72 33.60
C GLY A 752 -19.76 -16.75 32.52
N GLN A 753 -19.38 -16.32 31.31
CA GLN A 753 -18.93 -17.24 30.26
C GLN A 753 -17.59 -17.89 30.64
N ASP A 754 -17.33 -19.08 30.09
CA ASP A 754 -16.09 -19.79 30.37
C ASP A 754 -14.85 -19.11 29.76
N ILE A 755 -13.69 -19.63 30.15
CA ILE A 755 -12.40 -19.09 29.75
C ILE A 755 -12.15 -19.16 28.23
N ILE A 756 -12.65 -20.18 27.53
CA ILE A 756 -12.43 -20.32 26.09
C ILE A 756 -13.18 -19.21 25.36
N ALA A 757 -14.46 -19.01 25.68
CA ALA A 757 -15.23 -17.91 25.11
C ALA A 757 -14.55 -16.55 25.38
N LYS A 758 -14.14 -16.27 26.63
CA LYS A 758 -13.48 -15.02 27.00
C LYS A 758 -12.16 -14.77 26.28
N LEU A 759 -11.35 -15.81 26.09
CA LEU A 759 -10.00 -15.68 25.52
C LEU A 759 -10.00 -15.66 24.00
N PHE A 760 -10.89 -16.42 23.36
CA PHE A 760 -10.82 -16.70 21.92
C PHE A 760 -11.91 -16.02 21.09
N ALA A 761 -12.92 -15.42 21.72
CA ALA A 761 -13.89 -14.62 20.97
C ALA A 761 -13.21 -13.35 20.41
N GLU A 762 -13.55 -13.03 19.17
CA GLU A 762 -13.03 -11.86 18.44
C GLU A 762 -14.03 -10.69 18.55
N ASN A 763 -14.53 -10.46 19.76
CA ASN A 763 -15.30 -9.27 20.07
C ASN A 763 -14.37 -8.05 19.96
N ILE A 764 -14.79 -7.03 19.23
CA ILE A 764 -14.03 -5.77 19.17
C ILE A 764 -13.89 -5.22 20.59
N GLY A 765 -12.64 -5.05 21.01
CA GLY A 765 -12.27 -4.62 22.36
C GLY A 765 -10.84 -4.10 22.39
N LEU A 766 -10.44 -3.55 23.53
CA LEU A 766 -9.14 -2.92 23.72
C LEU A 766 -8.52 -3.38 25.03
N VAL A 767 -7.22 -3.63 25.01
CA VAL A 767 -6.39 -3.85 26.19
C VAL A 767 -5.32 -2.78 26.25
N PHE A 768 -5.22 -2.07 27.38
CA PHE A 768 -4.25 -0.99 27.51
C PHE A 768 -3.65 -0.90 28.91
N GLN A 769 -2.43 -0.42 28.96
CA GLN A 769 -1.73 -0.07 30.19
C GLN A 769 -1.86 1.42 30.44
N ALA A 770 -2.38 1.80 31.61
CA ALA A 770 -2.55 3.20 31.96
C ALA A 770 -2.25 3.47 33.44
N ASP A 771 -2.01 4.74 33.74
CA ASP A 771 -1.96 5.21 35.13
C ASP A 771 -3.36 5.20 35.78
N ALA A 772 -3.40 5.40 37.10
CA ALA A 772 -4.67 5.44 37.84
C ALA A 772 -5.52 6.67 37.51
N ALA A 773 -4.95 7.74 36.95
CA ALA A 773 -5.71 8.94 36.59
C ALA A 773 -6.65 8.67 35.40
N ALA A 774 -6.34 7.67 34.56
CA ALA A 774 -7.25 7.22 33.51
C ALA A 774 -8.62 6.78 34.06
N GLU A 775 -8.68 6.18 35.25
CA GLU A 775 -9.94 5.75 35.88
C GLU A 775 -10.88 6.94 36.14
N GLU A 776 -10.36 8.12 36.48
CA GLU A 776 -11.16 9.32 36.74
C GLU A 776 -11.90 9.78 35.48
N LEU A 777 -11.20 9.84 34.34
CA LEU A 777 -11.78 10.27 33.07
C LEU A 777 -12.75 9.23 32.50
N LEU A 778 -12.41 7.94 32.61
CA LEU A 778 -13.30 6.85 32.21
C LEU A 778 -14.61 6.88 33.02
N ASN A 779 -14.52 7.05 34.34
CA ASN A 779 -15.70 7.17 35.21
C ASN A 779 -16.52 8.43 34.90
N ALA A 780 -15.86 9.58 34.70
CA ALA A 780 -16.52 10.85 34.40
C ALA A 780 -17.32 10.80 33.08
N ASN A 781 -16.79 10.09 32.08
CA ASN A 781 -17.43 9.89 30.78
C ASN A 781 -18.36 8.65 30.74
N GLY A 782 -18.54 7.94 31.85
CA GLY A 782 -19.42 6.79 31.96
C GLY A 782 -18.98 5.58 31.12
N ILE A 783 -17.68 5.41 30.90
CA ILE A 783 -17.11 4.30 30.16
C ILE A 783 -17.07 3.06 31.05
N SER A 784 -17.58 1.92 30.55
CA SER A 784 -17.43 0.64 31.22
C SER A 784 -16.06 0.04 30.90
N TYR A 785 -15.26 -0.22 31.93
CA TYR A 785 -13.94 -0.82 31.81
C TYR A 785 -13.68 -1.81 32.94
N HIS A 786 -12.69 -2.67 32.73
CA HIS A 786 -12.26 -3.67 33.71
C HIS A 786 -10.77 -3.50 33.97
N LYS A 787 -10.39 -3.34 35.23
CA LYS A 787 -8.98 -3.44 35.65
C LYS A 787 -8.64 -4.91 35.78
N ILE A 788 -7.92 -5.44 34.80
CA ILE A 788 -7.71 -6.88 34.65
C ILE A 788 -6.35 -7.36 35.14
N GLY A 789 -5.35 -6.49 35.35
CA GLY A 789 -4.06 -7.00 35.78
C GLY A 789 -2.92 -6.01 35.90
N SER A 790 -1.71 -6.57 35.92
CA SER A 790 -0.44 -5.84 35.99
C SER A 790 0.66 -6.55 35.20
N VAL A 791 1.70 -5.80 34.84
CA VAL A 791 2.88 -6.33 34.13
C VAL A 791 3.74 -7.18 35.08
N ALA A 792 4.33 -8.23 34.52
CA ALA A 792 5.35 -9.06 35.16
C ALA A 792 6.70 -8.90 34.45
N THR A 793 7.81 -9.05 35.19
CA THR A 793 9.18 -8.95 34.67
C THR A 793 9.80 -10.32 34.36
N GLU A 794 8.96 -11.30 34.10
CA GLU A 794 9.31 -12.66 33.71
C GLU A 794 8.56 -12.97 32.41
N ALA A 795 9.09 -13.86 31.56
CA ALA A 795 8.47 -14.22 30.28
C ALA A 795 7.27 -15.18 30.46
N LYS A 796 6.29 -14.73 31.25
CA LYS A 796 5.15 -15.55 31.67
C LYS A 796 3.85 -14.73 31.69
N LEU A 797 2.80 -15.28 31.08
CA LEU A 797 1.45 -14.74 31.15
C LEU A 797 0.61 -15.64 32.07
N GLU A 798 0.28 -15.13 33.24
CA GLU A 798 -0.59 -15.79 34.22
C GLU A 798 -2.02 -15.28 34.04
N VAL A 799 -2.95 -16.18 33.73
CA VAL A 799 -4.37 -15.84 33.54
C VAL A 799 -5.20 -16.59 34.56
N LYS A 800 -6.03 -15.86 35.29
CA LYS A 800 -7.00 -16.41 36.25
C LYS A 800 -8.41 -16.05 35.82
N ASP A 801 -9.33 -16.97 36.05
CA ASP A 801 -10.77 -16.74 35.96
C ASP A 801 -11.46 -17.40 37.16
N ALA A 802 -12.77 -17.18 37.32
CA ALA A 802 -13.56 -17.83 38.35
C ALA A 802 -13.47 -19.36 38.31
N THR A 803 -13.20 -19.93 37.14
CA THR A 803 -13.18 -21.38 36.88
C THR A 803 -11.80 -22.04 37.00
N GLY A 804 -10.70 -21.27 37.05
CA GLY A 804 -9.36 -21.84 37.04
C GLY A 804 -8.22 -20.83 36.91
N SER A 805 -7.00 -21.35 36.73
CA SER A 805 -5.81 -20.55 36.46
C SER A 805 -4.91 -21.25 35.45
N TRP A 806 -4.35 -20.49 34.53
CA TRP A 806 -3.53 -20.94 33.41
C TRP A 806 -2.26 -20.12 33.35
N SER A 807 -1.19 -20.77 32.93
CA SER A 807 0.16 -20.22 32.93
C SER A 807 0.76 -20.46 31.55
N PHE A 808 0.97 -19.39 30.79
CA PHE A 808 1.49 -19.45 29.43
C PHE A 808 2.94 -18.95 29.38
N ASP A 809 3.81 -19.73 28.72
CA ASP A 809 5.21 -19.35 28.47
C ASP A 809 5.28 -18.41 27.27
N VAL A 810 5.65 -17.15 27.52
CA VAL A 810 5.66 -16.10 26.49
C VAL A 810 6.77 -16.36 25.47
N ASP A 811 7.93 -16.88 25.89
CA ASP A 811 9.04 -17.12 24.98
C ASP A 811 8.73 -18.29 24.02
N HIS A 812 8.15 -19.38 24.55
CA HIS A 812 7.71 -20.51 23.73
C HIS A 812 6.60 -20.11 22.75
N LEU A 813 5.55 -19.45 23.24
CA LEU A 813 4.41 -19.07 22.39
C LEU A 813 4.79 -18.02 21.35
N ARG A 814 5.76 -17.15 21.63
CA ARG A 814 6.33 -16.25 20.62
C ARG A 814 7.02 -17.03 19.49
N ASP A 815 7.74 -18.11 19.81
CA ASP A 815 8.34 -18.97 18.80
C ASP A 815 7.28 -19.74 18.00
N VAL A 816 6.21 -20.20 18.64
CA VAL A 816 5.05 -20.81 17.93
C VAL A 816 4.41 -19.79 16.99
N TRP A 817 4.14 -18.57 17.45
CA TRP A 817 3.59 -17.47 16.66
C TRP A 817 4.50 -17.07 15.49
N PHE A 818 5.83 -17.12 15.66
CA PHE A 818 6.78 -16.80 14.60
C PHE A 818 6.94 -17.94 13.57
N SER A 819 6.61 -19.18 13.92
CA SER A 819 6.90 -20.37 13.10
C SER A 819 6.33 -20.30 11.68
N THR A 820 5.11 -19.81 11.50
CA THR A 820 4.48 -19.63 10.19
C THR A 820 5.26 -18.63 9.33
N SER A 821 5.73 -17.53 9.91
CA SER A 821 6.59 -16.55 9.22
C SER A 821 7.90 -17.18 8.78
N TYR A 822 8.53 -17.97 9.64
CA TYR A 822 9.74 -18.73 9.32
C TYR A 822 9.52 -19.65 8.10
N LEU A 823 8.45 -20.43 8.10
CA LEU A 823 8.15 -21.37 7.01
C LEU A 823 7.88 -20.66 5.68
N LEU A 824 7.23 -19.48 5.71
CA LEU A 824 7.02 -18.65 4.53
C LEU A 824 8.34 -17.99 4.06
N ASP A 825 9.17 -17.48 4.98
CA ASP A 825 10.47 -16.89 4.63
C ASP A 825 11.43 -17.92 4.02
N GLN A 826 11.29 -19.23 4.31
CA GLN A 826 12.05 -20.27 3.61
C GLN A 826 11.84 -20.23 2.08
N LYS A 827 10.67 -19.78 1.62
CA LYS A 827 10.36 -19.62 0.19
C LYS A 827 10.92 -18.33 -0.41
N GLN A 828 11.43 -17.42 0.43
CA GLN A 828 11.92 -16.10 0.00
C GLN A 828 13.43 -15.97 0.17
N SER A 829 13.97 -16.32 1.34
CA SER A 829 15.39 -16.23 1.67
C SER A 829 16.10 -17.59 1.72
N GLY A 830 15.39 -18.68 1.46
CA GLY A 830 15.90 -20.05 1.51
C GLY A 830 15.97 -20.62 2.93
N ALA A 831 16.10 -21.95 3.03
CA ALA A 831 15.98 -22.67 4.30
C ALA A 831 17.00 -22.24 5.37
N VAL A 832 18.24 -21.92 4.96
CA VAL A 832 19.32 -21.56 5.90
C VAL A 832 19.06 -20.19 6.52
N LYS A 833 18.84 -19.15 5.70
CA LYS A 833 18.67 -17.78 6.19
C LYS A 833 17.36 -17.59 6.94
N ALA A 834 16.27 -18.20 6.47
CA ALA A 834 15.02 -18.20 7.22
C ALA A 834 15.19 -18.82 8.62
N LYS A 835 15.94 -19.93 8.74
CA LYS A 835 16.20 -20.58 10.04
C LYS A 835 17.09 -19.73 10.94
N GLU A 836 18.15 -19.13 10.39
CA GLU A 836 18.99 -18.17 11.13
C GLU A 836 18.15 -17.02 11.69
N ARG A 837 17.23 -16.44 10.90
CA ARG A 837 16.34 -15.38 11.40
C ARG A 837 15.44 -15.86 12.52
N PHE A 838 14.80 -17.02 12.37
CA PHE A 838 13.96 -17.62 13.40
C PHE A 838 14.72 -17.89 14.71
N ASP A 839 15.97 -18.32 14.62
CA ASP A 839 16.80 -18.61 15.79
C ASP A 839 17.33 -17.34 16.45
N ASN A 840 17.57 -16.29 15.68
CA ASN A 840 18.30 -15.12 16.14
C ASN A 840 17.44 -13.90 16.48
N TYR A 841 16.19 -13.77 15.99
CA TYR A 841 15.39 -12.56 16.22
C TYR A 841 15.31 -12.19 17.72
N LYS A 842 15.20 -13.20 18.59
CA LYS A 842 15.13 -13.07 20.05
C LYS A 842 16.45 -12.70 20.74
N ASN A 843 17.57 -12.80 20.01
CA ASN A 843 18.92 -12.53 20.49
C ASN A 843 19.48 -11.19 20.00
N HIS A 844 18.82 -10.54 19.04
CA HIS A 844 19.22 -9.26 18.45
C HIS A 844 18.46 -8.08 19.09
N VAL A 845 18.54 -8.00 20.42
CA VAL A 845 17.90 -6.93 21.18
C VAL A 845 18.56 -5.59 20.82
N LEU A 846 17.78 -4.57 20.47
CA LEU A 846 18.32 -3.24 20.23
C LEU A 846 18.76 -2.59 21.55
N GLU A 847 20.07 -2.39 21.67
CA GLU A 847 20.71 -1.67 22.76
C GLU A 847 21.52 -0.50 22.20
N TYR A 848 21.40 0.66 22.83
CA TYR A 848 22.08 1.88 22.39
C TYR A 848 23.09 2.36 23.42
N SER A 849 24.21 2.87 22.94
CA SER A 849 25.28 3.46 23.75
C SER A 849 25.72 4.76 23.11
N PHE A 850 25.57 5.88 23.81
CA PHE A 850 25.93 7.22 23.35
C PHE A 850 27.12 7.77 24.16
N PRO A 851 27.91 8.71 23.60
CA PRO A 851 28.98 9.37 24.35
C PRO A 851 28.41 10.16 25.53
N LEU A 852 29.16 10.27 26.64
CA LEU A 852 28.72 10.96 27.86
C LEU A 852 28.31 12.42 27.63
N ASN A 853 28.90 13.08 26.63
CA ASN A 853 28.65 14.48 26.28
C ASN A 853 27.58 14.66 25.18
N PHE A 854 26.94 13.58 24.71
CA PHE A 854 25.86 13.67 23.73
C PHE A 854 24.55 14.08 24.43
N ASP A 855 24.06 15.28 24.11
CA ASP A 855 22.83 15.83 24.69
C ASP A 855 21.61 15.75 23.75
N GLY A 856 21.80 15.18 22.55
CA GLY A 856 20.76 15.01 21.54
C GLY A 856 20.25 16.31 20.91
N LYS A 857 20.86 17.47 21.18
CA LYS A 857 20.37 18.75 20.67
C LYS A 857 20.96 19.08 19.31
N LYS A 858 20.13 19.64 18.43
CA LYS A 858 20.57 20.21 17.16
C LYS A 858 21.54 21.39 17.42
N PRO A 859 22.63 21.52 16.65
CA PRO A 859 23.52 22.68 16.76
C PRO A 859 22.80 23.99 16.39
N VAL A 860 23.14 25.08 17.10
CA VAL A 860 22.65 26.43 16.78
C VAL A 860 23.46 26.99 15.61
N ILE A 861 22.80 27.20 14.47
CA ILE A 861 23.41 27.78 13.28
C ILE A 861 23.30 29.32 13.37
N ASP A 862 24.42 30.01 13.18
CA ASP A 862 24.47 31.48 13.14
C ASP A 862 23.98 31.98 11.77
N PRO A 863 22.78 32.59 11.67
CA PRO A 863 22.21 33.01 10.40
C PRO A 863 22.93 34.21 9.79
N SER A 864 23.83 34.88 10.52
CA SER A 864 24.64 35.99 10.00
C SER A 864 25.81 35.53 9.15
N LYS A 865 26.18 34.24 9.22
CA LYS A 865 27.25 33.65 8.44
C LYS A 865 26.70 32.96 7.19
N PRO A 866 27.43 33.00 6.06
CA PRO A 866 27.04 32.26 4.87
C PRO A 866 27.06 30.76 5.17
N ARG A 867 26.06 30.05 4.64
CA ARG A 867 25.97 28.59 4.72
C ARG A 867 26.91 27.99 3.67
N PRO A 868 27.70 26.96 4.01
CA PRO A 868 28.46 26.20 3.02
C PRO A 868 27.50 25.55 2.02
N LYS A 869 27.94 25.38 0.76
CA LYS A 869 27.10 24.83 -0.29
C LYS A 869 27.27 23.32 -0.39
N ALA A 870 26.14 22.65 -0.51
CA ALA A 870 26.05 21.22 -0.71
C ALA A 870 25.23 20.90 -1.96
N ALA A 871 25.40 19.69 -2.50
CA ALA A 871 24.55 19.16 -3.54
C ALA A 871 24.14 17.73 -3.21
N VAL A 872 22.86 17.41 -3.41
CA VAL A 872 22.42 16.02 -3.49
C VAL A 872 22.48 15.57 -4.95
N LEU A 873 23.23 14.51 -5.20
CA LEU A 873 23.35 13.89 -6.51
C LEU A 873 22.32 12.78 -6.61
N ARG A 874 21.48 12.82 -7.64
CA ARG A 874 20.48 11.78 -7.93
C ARG A 874 20.40 11.44 -9.41
N GLU A 875 19.95 10.23 -9.71
CA GLU A 875 19.69 9.72 -11.05
C GLU A 875 18.23 9.25 -11.16
N LYS A 876 17.75 8.97 -12.37
CA LYS A 876 16.44 8.37 -12.58
C LYS A 876 16.32 7.06 -11.78
N GLY A 877 15.21 6.90 -11.07
CA GLY A 877 14.98 5.76 -10.17
C GLY A 877 15.55 5.93 -8.75
N SER A 878 16.41 6.93 -8.50
CA SER A 878 16.70 7.34 -7.12
C SER A 878 15.43 7.83 -6.41
N ASN A 879 15.36 7.60 -5.10
CA ASN A 879 14.13 7.90 -4.35
C ASN A 879 14.34 8.44 -2.92
N SER A 880 15.60 8.62 -2.48
CA SER A 880 15.93 9.11 -1.13
C SER A 880 16.56 10.52 -1.12
N GLU A 881 16.23 11.35 -2.12
CA GLU A 881 16.84 12.67 -2.27
C GLU A 881 16.38 13.71 -1.24
N ARG A 882 15.14 13.60 -0.74
CA ARG A 882 14.52 14.63 0.09
C ARG A 882 15.04 14.60 1.51
N GLU A 883 15.10 13.41 2.09
CA GLU A 883 15.58 13.16 3.44
C GLU A 883 17.08 13.43 3.57
N LEU A 884 17.89 13.08 2.55
CA LEU A 884 19.31 13.42 2.55
C LEU A 884 19.52 14.93 2.43
N ALA A 885 18.81 15.59 1.51
CA ALA A 885 18.86 17.04 1.39
C ALA A 885 18.40 17.72 2.69
N ASN A 886 17.37 17.20 3.35
CA ASN A 886 16.88 17.73 4.61
C ASN A 886 17.92 17.57 5.73
N ALA A 887 18.54 16.40 5.85
CA ALA A 887 19.61 16.17 6.82
C ALA A 887 20.79 17.14 6.64
N MET A 888 21.25 17.35 5.40
CA MET A 888 22.30 18.32 5.08
C MET A 888 21.85 19.77 5.37
N TYR A 889 20.60 20.11 5.05
CA TYR A 889 20.04 21.43 5.34
C TYR A 889 19.95 21.68 6.86
N LEU A 890 19.52 20.68 7.64
CA LEU A 890 19.48 20.73 9.10
C LEU A 890 20.88 20.87 9.69
N ALA A 891 21.90 20.27 9.08
CA ALA A 891 23.31 20.39 9.48
C ALA A 891 23.93 21.76 9.15
N GLY A 892 23.25 22.61 8.36
CA GLY A 892 23.68 23.99 8.11
C GLY A 892 24.10 24.32 6.67
N PHE A 893 23.87 23.42 5.72
CA PHE A 893 24.25 23.64 4.32
C PHE A 893 23.13 24.24 3.46
N ASP A 894 23.48 25.07 2.49
CA ASP A 894 22.60 25.37 1.37
C ASP A 894 22.70 24.24 0.36
N VAL A 895 21.64 23.44 0.26
CA VAL A 895 21.66 22.18 -0.51
C VAL A 895 21.02 22.43 -1.87
N LYS A 896 21.69 22.01 -2.94
CA LYS A 896 21.22 22.06 -4.32
C LYS A 896 20.76 20.69 -4.81
N ASP A 897 19.63 20.63 -5.52
CA ASP A 897 19.15 19.42 -6.20
C ASP A 897 19.90 19.25 -7.53
N VAL A 898 20.77 18.24 -7.64
CA VAL A 898 21.56 17.99 -8.85
C VAL A 898 21.19 16.62 -9.43
N HIS A 899 20.42 16.65 -10.51
CA HIS A 899 20.12 15.45 -11.28
C HIS A 899 21.26 15.14 -12.25
N MET A 900 21.50 13.86 -12.57
CA MET A 900 22.52 13.48 -13.54
C MET A 900 22.38 14.16 -14.91
N THR A 901 21.16 14.50 -15.33
CA THR A 901 20.91 15.29 -16.55
C THR A 901 21.58 16.67 -16.50
N ASP A 902 21.68 17.29 -15.32
CA ASP A 902 22.32 18.59 -15.14
C ASP A 902 23.84 18.51 -15.37
N LEU A 903 24.48 17.47 -14.83
CA LEU A 903 25.92 17.21 -15.02
C LEU A 903 26.25 16.78 -16.46
N ILE A 904 25.41 15.94 -17.06
CA ILE A 904 25.58 15.43 -18.43
C ILE A 904 25.44 16.55 -19.46
N SER A 905 24.50 17.47 -19.25
CA SER A 905 24.32 18.64 -20.12
C SER A 905 25.36 19.73 -19.86
N GLY A 906 25.96 19.76 -18.66
CA GLY A 906 26.87 20.81 -18.21
C GLY A 906 26.17 22.04 -17.64
N ARG A 907 24.91 21.91 -17.20
CA ARG A 907 24.18 22.94 -16.45
C ARG A 907 24.73 23.14 -15.04
N GLU A 908 25.37 22.11 -14.49
CA GLU A 908 26.05 22.12 -13.19
C GLU A 908 27.45 21.49 -13.36
N THR A 909 28.44 22.01 -12.65
CA THR A 909 29.86 21.58 -12.71
C THR A 909 30.46 21.25 -11.35
N LEU A 910 29.71 21.48 -10.26
CA LEU A 910 30.08 21.26 -8.85
C LEU A 910 31.22 22.17 -8.35
N GLU A 911 31.64 23.15 -9.14
CA GLU A 911 32.79 24.02 -8.82
C GLU A 911 32.60 24.84 -7.55
N ASP A 912 31.36 25.22 -7.22
CA ASP A 912 31.03 26.02 -6.03
C ASP A 912 30.52 25.19 -4.84
N ILE A 913 30.39 23.87 -4.99
CA ILE A 913 29.86 22.94 -3.98
C ILE A 913 31.00 22.42 -3.10
N GLN A 914 30.87 22.46 -1.77
CA GLN A 914 31.83 21.89 -0.82
C GLN A 914 31.46 20.49 -0.33
N PHE A 915 30.18 20.10 -0.40
CA PHE A 915 29.73 18.78 0.06
C PHE A 915 28.77 18.13 -0.93
N ILE A 916 29.09 16.93 -1.43
CA ILE A 916 28.14 16.12 -2.21
C ILE A 916 27.57 14.96 -1.39
N GLY A 917 26.27 14.71 -1.53
CA GLY A 917 25.60 13.51 -1.06
C GLY A 917 25.01 12.71 -2.22
N ALA A 918 25.52 11.51 -2.49
CA ALA A 918 24.91 10.58 -3.43
C ALA A 918 23.80 9.79 -2.73
N VAL A 919 22.57 9.93 -3.25
CA VAL A 919 21.34 9.45 -2.60
C VAL A 919 21.15 7.93 -2.73
N GLY A 920 20.26 7.39 -1.89
CA GLY A 920 19.75 6.02 -2.02
C GLY A 920 18.65 5.87 -3.09
N GLY A 921 18.26 4.61 -3.32
CA GLY A 921 17.15 4.23 -4.21
C GLY A 921 17.54 3.13 -5.19
N PHE A 922 16.85 3.09 -6.33
CA PHE A 922 16.99 2.03 -7.34
C PHE A 922 17.31 2.66 -8.69
N SER A 923 18.48 3.31 -8.81
CA SER A 923 18.84 3.94 -10.08
C SER A 923 18.82 2.91 -11.22
N ASN A 924 18.12 3.23 -12.31
CA ASN A 924 17.86 2.28 -13.41
C ASN A 924 17.19 0.95 -12.99
N SER A 925 16.41 0.93 -11.90
CA SER A 925 15.84 -0.29 -11.29
C SER A 925 16.89 -1.33 -10.88
N ASP A 926 18.15 -0.92 -10.68
CA ASP A 926 19.32 -1.78 -10.48
C ASP A 926 19.53 -2.83 -11.58
N VAL A 927 18.96 -2.59 -12.77
CA VAL A 927 19.20 -3.43 -13.95
C VAL A 927 20.67 -3.32 -14.35
N LEU A 928 21.29 -4.48 -14.66
CA LEU A 928 22.75 -4.68 -14.86
C LEU A 928 23.57 -4.72 -13.55
N GLY A 929 22.92 -4.57 -12.39
CA GLY A 929 23.51 -4.50 -11.05
C GLY A 929 23.43 -3.08 -10.48
N SER A 930 23.30 -2.97 -9.16
CA SER A 930 22.98 -1.70 -8.51
C SER A 930 24.00 -0.59 -8.79
N ALA A 931 23.50 0.61 -9.04
CA ALA A 931 24.25 1.82 -9.36
C ALA A 931 25.19 1.75 -10.59
N LYS A 932 25.30 0.62 -11.31
CA LYS A 932 26.21 0.52 -12.47
C LYS A 932 25.78 1.40 -13.64
N GLY A 933 24.47 1.52 -13.87
CA GLY A 933 23.93 2.47 -14.85
C GLY A 933 24.29 3.91 -14.50
N TRP A 934 24.19 4.27 -13.22
CA TRP A 934 24.56 5.58 -12.70
C TRP A 934 26.08 5.83 -12.78
N ALA A 935 26.92 4.86 -12.41
CA ALA A 935 28.36 4.94 -12.59
C ALA A 935 28.74 5.11 -14.06
N GLY A 936 28.08 4.39 -14.97
CA GLY A 936 28.24 4.55 -16.42
C GLY A 936 27.94 5.96 -16.92
N ALA A 937 26.96 6.64 -16.33
CA ALA A 937 26.64 8.03 -16.65
C ALA A 937 27.79 8.99 -16.31
N PHE A 938 28.57 8.72 -15.26
CA PHE A 938 29.81 9.45 -14.97
C PHE A 938 30.97 8.99 -15.85
N LEU A 939 31.21 7.69 -16.00
CA LEU A 939 32.40 7.17 -16.68
C LEU A 939 32.43 7.49 -18.17
N TYR A 940 31.27 7.49 -18.83
CA TYR A 940 31.16 7.59 -20.29
C TYR A 940 30.66 8.95 -20.79
N ASN A 941 30.30 9.88 -19.91
CA ASN A 941 29.99 11.25 -20.28
C ASN A 941 31.10 12.20 -19.82
N GLU A 942 31.78 12.85 -20.77
CA GLU A 942 32.94 13.70 -20.50
C GLU A 942 32.67 14.84 -19.50
N LYS A 943 31.51 15.51 -19.61
CA LYS A 943 31.15 16.64 -18.75
C LYS A 943 30.89 16.19 -17.32
N ALA A 944 30.07 15.15 -17.15
CA ALA A 944 29.75 14.61 -15.84
C ALA A 944 31.01 14.05 -15.15
N LYS A 945 31.86 13.33 -15.90
CA LYS A 945 33.16 12.84 -15.42
C LYS A 945 34.03 13.98 -14.90
N LEU A 946 34.21 15.02 -15.71
CA LEU A 946 35.08 16.14 -15.37
C LEU A 946 34.56 16.90 -14.14
N ALA A 947 33.25 17.11 -14.03
CA ALA A 947 32.65 17.74 -12.85
C ALA A 947 32.97 16.97 -11.56
N LEU A 948 32.80 15.64 -11.57
CA LEU A 948 33.08 14.79 -10.40
C LEU A 948 34.58 14.72 -10.08
N GLU A 949 35.43 14.54 -11.09
CA GLU A 949 36.88 14.51 -10.91
C GLU A 949 37.41 15.84 -10.36
N ASN A 950 36.91 16.97 -10.86
CA ASN A 950 37.31 18.29 -10.39
C ASN A 950 36.87 18.52 -8.95
N PHE A 951 35.68 18.06 -8.55
CA PHE A 951 35.23 18.07 -7.16
C PHE A 951 36.22 17.32 -6.24
N PHE A 952 36.51 16.04 -6.54
CA PHE A 952 37.40 15.23 -5.70
C PHE A 952 38.89 15.64 -5.73
N LYS A 953 39.31 16.52 -6.66
CA LYS A 953 40.66 17.10 -6.68
C LYS A 953 40.85 18.23 -5.66
N ARG A 954 39.78 18.84 -5.16
CA ARG A 954 39.88 19.98 -4.23
C ARG A 954 40.00 19.49 -2.79
N GLU A 955 40.89 20.11 -2.02
CA GLU A 955 41.14 19.78 -0.60
C GLU A 955 40.04 20.29 0.35
N ASP A 956 39.09 21.10 -0.14
CA ASP A 956 38.01 21.71 0.63
C ASP A 956 36.67 20.98 0.49
N THR A 957 36.69 19.69 0.11
CA THR A 957 35.48 18.91 -0.20
C THR A 957 35.19 17.78 0.77
N LEU A 958 33.89 17.50 0.95
CA LEU A 958 33.35 16.35 1.65
C LEU A 958 32.41 15.56 0.73
N SER A 959 32.26 14.25 0.99
CA SER A 959 31.30 13.42 0.25
C SER A 959 30.69 12.34 1.12
N ILE A 960 29.44 11.99 0.86
CA ILE A 960 28.76 10.83 1.45
C ILE A 960 27.99 10.08 0.37
N GLY A 961 28.06 8.75 0.38
CA GLY A 961 27.24 7.88 -0.46
C GLY A 961 26.40 6.98 0.43
N ILE A 962 25.08 6.99 0.25
CA ILE A 962 24.15 6.23 1.10
C ILE A 962 23.44 5.18 0.24
N CYS A 963 23.45 3.91 0.65
CA CYS A 963 22.82 2.81 -0.09
C CYS A 963 23.26 2.79 -1.57
N ASN A 964 22.39 3.16 -2.52
CA ASN A 964 22.72 3.27 -3.95
C ASN A 964 23.86 4.26 -4.25
N GLY A 965 23.98 5.34 -3.47
CA GLY A 965 25.12 6.25 -3.53
C GLY A 965 26.42 5.64 -3.01
N CYS A 966 26.36 4.71 -2.04
CA CYS A 966 27.53 3.94 -1.59
C CYS A 966 27.98 2.99 -2.70
N GLN A 967 27.04 2.25 -3.30
CA GLN A 967 27.29 1.37 -4.44
C GLN A 967 27.92 2.14 -5.61
N LEU A 968 27.43 3.35 -5.90
CA LEU A 968 28.01 4.24 -6.91
C LEU A 968 29.49 4.54 -6.62
N PHE A 969 29.83 4.93 -5.38
CA PHE A 969 31.22 5.28 -5.04
C PHE A 969 32.16 4.07 -5.07
N VAL A 970 31.67 2.89 -4.69
CA VAL A 970 32.40 1.62 -4.84
C VAL A 970 32.65 1.32 -6.32
N GLU A 971 31.63 1.42 -7.18
CA GLU A 971 31.74 1.13 -8.62
C GLU A 971 32.64 2.13 -9.35
N LEU A 972 32.66 3.40 -8.92
CA LEU A 972 33.58 4.42 -9.44
C LEU A 972 35.02 4.28 -8.91
N GLY A 973 35.28 3.31 -8.03
CA GLY A 973 36.60 3.08 -7.43
C GLY A 973 37.07 4.21 -6.52
N LEU A 974 36.13 4.97 -5.94
CA LEU A 974 36.43 6.10 -5.05
C LEU A 974 36.74 5.66 -3.62
N ILE A 975 36.36 4.44 -3.25
CA ILE A 975 36.64 3.80 -1.96
C ILE A 975 37.90 2.94 -2.09
N ASN A 976 38.84 3.07 -1.15
CA ASN A 976 40.16 2.40 -1.18
C ASN A 976 40.91 2.59 -2.52
N LYS A 977 41.14 3.86 -2.90
CA LYS A 977 41.73 4.26 -4.20
C LYS A 977 43.10 3.63 -4.48
N ASP A 978 43.87 3.30 -3.45
CA ASP A 978 45.22 2.75 -3.61
C ASP A 978 45.26 1.22 -3.73
N HIS A 979 44.14 0.52 -3.53
CA HIS A 979 44.09 -0.94 -3.65
C HIS A 979 44.13 -1.39 -5.11
N GLU A 980 44.91 -2.42 -5.43
CA GLU A 980 44.98 -2.99 -6.79
C GLU A 980 43.67 -3.69 -7.17
N VAL A 981 43.15 -4.53 -6.27
CA VAL A 981 41.82 -5.15 -6.41
C VAL A 981 40.79 -4.32 -5.67
N LYS A 982 39.85 -3.72 -6.41
CA LYS A 982 38.82 -2.85 -5.81
C LYS A 982 37.79 -3.65 -5.00
N PRO A 983 37.30 -3.09 -3.87
CA PRO A 983 36.10 -3.59 -3.20
C PRO A 983 34.92 -3.69 -4.16
N LYS A 984 33.97 -4.57 -3.83
CA LYS A 984 32.70 -4.69 -4.56
C LYS A 984 31.53 -4.71 -3.59
N MET A 985 30.36 -4.35 -4.10
CA MET A 985 29.10 -4.64 -3.44
C MET A 985 28.37 -5.75 -4.20
N LEU A 986 27.89 -6.76 -3.48
CA LEU A 986 27.22 -7.94 -4.02
C LEU A 986 25.79 -8.05 -3.46
N HIS A 987 25.01 -8.98 -4.02
CA HIS A 987 23.75 -9.40 -3.42
C HIS A 987 23.94 -9.82 -1.96
N ASN A 988 22.96 -9.48 -1.13
CA ASN A 988 22.85 -10.01 0.23
C ASN A 988 22.87 -11.55 0.20
N ASP A 989 23.40 -12.18 1.24
CA ASP A 989 23.39 -13.65 1.37
C ASP A 989 21.98 -14.26 1.43
N SER A 990 20.94 -13.46 1.75
CA SER A 990 19.55 -13.89 1.70
C SER A 990 18.97 -13.93 0.27
N HIS A 991 19.66 -13.36 -0.73
CA HIS A 991 19.16 -13.16 -2.10
C HIS A 991 17.81 -12.43 -2.17
N LYS A 992 17.46 -11.70 -1.12
CA LYS A 992 16.21 -10.96 -0.93
C LYS A 992 16.56 -9.52 -0.56
N HIS A 993 15.69 -8.57 -0.91
CA HIS A 993 15.75 -7.24 -0.33
C HIS A 993 15.53 -7.36 1.18
N GLU A 994 16.41 -6.78 1.98
CA GLU A 994 16.27 -6.73 3.44
C GLU A 994 15.93 -5.32 3.86
N SER A 995 14.87 -5.18 4.65
CA SER A 995 14.41 -3.93 5.23
C SER A 995 14.06 -4.10 6.70
N GLY A 996 14.72 -3.32 7.55
CA GLY A 996 14.63 -3.45 9.00
C GLY A 996 15.35 -2.34 9.74
N PHE A 997 15.17 -2.31 11.06
CA PHE A 997 15.89 -1.43 11.95
C PHE A 997 16.84 -2.26 12.81
N THR A 998 18.14 -2.02 12.67
CA THR A 998 19.21 -2.75 13.36
C THR A 998 20.11 -1.76 14.10
N SER A 999 21.18 -2.24 14.73
CA SER A 999 22.17 -1.39 15.39
C SER A 999 23.56 -1.56 14.80
N LEU A 1000 24.34 -0.48 14.81
CA LEU A 1000 25.74 -0.43 14.38
C LEU A 1000 26.62 0.04 15.53
N THR A 1001 27.84 -0.49 15.62
CA THR A 1001 28.89 0.02 16.49
C THR A 1001 29.92 0.81 15.68
N ILE A 1002 30.11 2.07 16.03
CA ILE A 1002 31.08 2.97 15.38
C ILE A 1002 32.48 2.62 15.87
N GLN A 1003 33.37 2.33 14.93
CA GLN A 1003 34.76 1.95 15.21
C GLN A 1003 35.64 3.20 15.43
N GLU A 1004 36.86 3.02 15.91
CA GLU A 1004 37.89 4.06 15.80
C GLU A 1004 38.15 4.35 14.32
N ASN A 1005 38.01 5.61 13.91
CA ASN A 1005 38.00 5.97 12.49
C ASN A 1005 38.47 7.42 12.24
N ASN A 1006 38.76 7.72 10.98
CA ASN A 1006 39.19 9.05 10.53
C ASN A 1006 38.08 9.83 9.80
N SER A 1007 36.82 9.39 9.90
CA SER A 1007 35.68 10.08 9.27
C SER A 1007 35.46 11.44 9.92
N VAL A 1008 35.39 12.49 9.10
CA VAL A 1008 35.02 13.84 9.56
C VAL A 1008 33.61 13.84 10.19
N MET A 1009 32.72 12.96 9.73
CA MET A 1009 31.33 12.90 10.21
C MET A 1009 31.16 12.04 11.47
N LEU A 1010 31.95 10.98 11.65
CA LEU A 1010 31.68 9.92 12.64
C LEU A 1010 32.81 9.64 13.64
N SER A 1011 33.99 10.23 13.49
CA SER A 1011 35.12 10.02 14.43
C SER A 1011 34.78 10.44 15.87
N GLY A 1012 34.00 11.52 16.05
CA GLY A 1012 33.53 11.95 17.37
C GLY A 1012 32.50 11.02 18.04
N LEU A 1013 32.06 9.97 17.34
CA LEU A 1013 31.11 8.97 17.82
C LEU A 1013 31.76 7.58 17.97
N ALA A 1014 33.09 7.46 17.94
CA ALA A 1014 33.77 6.18 18.15
C ALA A 1014 33.35 5.52 19.47
N GLY A 1015 33.12 4.19 19.44
CA GLY A 1015 32.66 3.39 20.58
C GLY A 1015 31.15 3.45 20.85
N THR A 1016 30.38 4.20 20.06
CA THR A 1016 28.91 4.28 20.21
C THR A 1016 28.20 3.14 19.49
N THR A 1017 27.04 2.76 20.02
CA THR A 1017 26.11 1.84 19.37
C THR A 1017 24.82 2.57 19.07
N LEU A 1018 24.48 2.69 17.78
CA LEU A 1018 23.39 3.52 17.27
C LEU A 1018 22.40 2.66 16.47
N GLY A 1019 21.12 3.03 16.50
CA GLY A 1019 20.11 2.44 15.62
C GLY A 1019 20.25 2.95 14.18
N VAL A 1020 20.01 2.08 13.19
CA VAL A 1020 20.06 2.41 11.77
C VAL A 1020 18.96 1.69 11.00
N TRP A 1021 18.38 2.37 10.02
CA TRP A 1021 17.55 1.74 9.01
C TRP A 1021 18.42 1.07 7.95
N ILE A 1022 18.06 -0.16 7.58
CA ILE A 1022 18.58 -0.86 6.42
C ILE A 1022 17.44 -1.05 5.41
N SER A 1023 17.74 -0.90 4.13
CA SER A 1023 16.81 -1.19 3.02
C SER A 1023 17.61 -1.40 1.74
N HIS A 1024 18.04 -2.64 1.47
CA HIS A 1024 18.82 -2.98 0.28
C HIS A 1024 18.76 -4.47 -0.08
N GLY A 1025 18.89 -4.81 -1.36
CA GLY A 1025 19.11 -6.18 -1.85
C GLY A 1025 20.57 -6.50 -2.23
N GLU A 1026 21.41 -5.46 -2.39
CA GLU A 1026 22.80 -5.55 -2.85
C GLU A 1026 23.74 -4.77 -1.92
N GLY A 1027 23.63 -5.01 -0.61
CA GLY A 1027 24.39 -4.28 0.41
C GLY A 1027 25.67 -4.97 0.87
N LYS A 1028 26.02 -6.14 0.33
CA LYS A 1028 27.12 -6.95 0.83
C LYS A 1028 28.47 -6.40 0.41
N PHE A 1029 29.29 -5.92 1.34
CA PHE A 1029 30.68 -5.59 1.08
C PHE A 1029 31.51 -6.86 0.87
N GLN A 1030 32.17 -6.93 -0.29
CA GLN A 1030 33.22 -7.89 -0.59
C GLN A 1030 34.58 -7.17 -0.58
N LEU A 1031 35.43 -7.54 0.37
CA LEU A 1031 36.69 -6.89 0.70
C LEU A 1031 37.87 -7.86 0.45
N PRO A 1032 38.64 -7.70 -0.65
CA PRO A 1032 39.64 -8.69 -1.08
C PRO A 1032 40.92 -8.78 -0.22
N TYR A 1033 41.17 -7.81 0.67
CA TYR A 1033 42.35 -7.77 1.54
C TYR A 1033 41.97 -8.09 3.00
N ALA A 1034 42.96 -8.20 3.88
CA ALA A 1034 42.75 -8.34 5.31
C ALA A 1034 42.12 -7.07 5.93
N GLU A 1035 41.39 -7.23 7.04
CA GLU A 1035 40.64 -6.14 7.70
C GLU A 1035 41.51 -4.92 8.03
N ASP A 1036 42.76 -5.13 8.43
CA ASP A 1036 43.72 -4.08 8.81
C ASP A 1036 44.12 -3.16 7.65
N GLN A 1037 43.77 -3.52 6.41
CA GLN A 1037 43.92 -2.68 5.22
C GLN A 1037 42.71 -1.80 4.93
N TYR A 1038 41.67 -1.87 5.77
CA TYR A 1038 40.47 -1.05 5.66
C TYR A 1038 40.33 -0.10 6.84
N GLN A 1039 39.64 1.02 6.60
CA GLN A 1039 39.26 1.99 7.62
C GLN A 1039 37.74 1.89 7.79
N ILE A 1040 37.27 0.73 8.27
CA ILE A 1040 35.84 0.46 8.48
C ILE A 1040 35.31 1.43 9.54
N VAL A 1041 34.30 2.22 9.18
CA VAL A 1041 33.77 3.26 10.08
C VAL A 1041 32.76 2.68 11.05
N ALA A 1042 31.92 1.75 10.58
CA ALA A 1042 30.91 1.10 11.41
C ALA A 1042 30.76 -0.38 11.05
N LYS A 1043 30.46 -1.17 12.07
CA LYS A 1043 30.10 -2.59 11.93
C LYS A 1043 28.69 -2.83 12.48
N TYR A 1044 28.00 -3.85 11.99
CA TYR A 1044 26.75 -4.28 12.65
C TYR A 1044 27.04 -4.66 14.10
N ALA A 1045 26.13 -4.36 15.03
CA ALA A 1045 26.32 -4.67 16.45
C ALA A 1045 26.33 -6.19 16.72
N TYR A 1046 25.64 -6.95 15.88
CA TYR A 1046 25.65 -8.41 15.89
C TYR A 1046 26.09 -8.92 14.51
N GLU A 1047 26.89 -10.00 14.50
CA GLU A 1047 27.43 -10.58 13.26
C GLU A 1047 26.45 -11.52 12.54
N SER A 1048 25.46 -12.04 13.25
CA SER A 1048 24.50 -13.01 12.70
C SER A 1048 23.30 -12.34 12.03
N TYR A 1049 22.72 -13.04 11.06
CA TYR A 1049 21.49 -12.64 10.38
C TYR A 1049 20.28 -12.76 11.31
N PRO A 1050 19.34 -11.79 11.35
CA PRO A 1050 19.19 -10.67 10.40
C PRO A 1050 19.86 -9.35 10.80
N ALA A 1051 20.45 -9.23 12.00
CA ALA A 1051 21.09 -7.98 12.43
C ALA A 1051 22.23 -7.53 11.51
N ASN A 1052 23.07 -8.48 11.04
CA ASN A 1052 23.81 -8.33 9.79
C ASN A 1052 22.94 -8.87 8.63
N PRO A 1053 22.33 -8.00 7.82
CA PRO A 1053 21.35 -8.41 6.82
C PRO A 1053 21.97 -8.97 5.53
N ASN A 1054 23.26 -8.72 5.29
CA ASN A 1054 23.86 -8.93 3.96
C ASN A 1054 25.05 -9.88 3.95
N GLY A 1055 25.64 -10.20 5.11
CA GLY A 1055 26.80 -11.08 5.22
C GLY A 1055 28.11 -10.43 4.80
N SER A 1056 28.24 -9.11 4.96
CA SER A 1056 29.44 -8.35 4.61
C SER A 1056 30.70 -8.85 5.31
N ASP A 1057 31.83 -8.81 4.59
CA ASP A 1057 33.14 -9.12 5.15
C ASP A 1057 33.45 -8.24 6.37
N TYR A 1058 34.05 -8.83 7.40
CA TYR A 1058 34.39 -8.19 8.68
C TYR A 1058 33.19 -7.54 9.42
N ASN A 1059 31.97 -7.96 9.07
CA ASN A 1059 30.73 -7.38 9.58
C ASN A 1059 30.56 -5.88 9.24
N THR A 1060 31.16 -5.45 8.12
CA THR A 1060 31.19 -4.06 7.65
C THR A 1060 29.79 -3.54 7.34
N ALA A 1061 29.48 -2.33 7.81
CA ALA A 1061 28.24 -1.60 7.48
C ALA A 1061 28.49 -0.24 6.82
N MET A 1062 29.65 0.40 7.09
CA MET A 1062 30.04 1.72 6.56
C MET A 1062 31.53 1.85 6.30
#